data_AF-A0A5C5X2A2-F1
#
_entry.id   AF-A0A5C5X2A2-F1
#
_cell.length_a   1.000
_cell.length_b   1.000
_cell.length_c   1.000
_cell.angle_alpha   90.00
_cell.angle_beta   90.00
_cell.angle_gamma   90.00
#
_symmetry.space_group_name_H-M   'P 1'
#
loop_
_entity.id
_entity.type
_entity.pdbx_description
1 polymer ?
#
loop_
_entity_poly.entity_id
_entity_poly.type
_entity_poly.pdbx_seq_one_letter_code
_entity_poly.pdbx_strand_id
1 'polypeptide(L)'
;MKKTARSRFFIAFLCSFVALASPGFSQEESPDEVAGDSPEVLADETAADEIAPVEVLSESGERIIYIPFKDFESAFGNPDSNVILPFSEYEKMMAAWKASQQKTESPDAVLSQIGYTVTIDGEIARVRADLRVNVLKDGWVELPVQFGAAAVGRVAGDDVLLRGVGNGQYALLFQTPGEKNVSIDLAVRVKQSPDGQEISFQTPPVAVTTLDVTVPREGQAIEVTPQIVEVAGGGDEAADGTTRMQVNVGATNSIRIQWHPEASLQPEMNLLASVENQTLVTIEDGLIHTDAYLKYEILRGTMEGGRVVVPASHRILDVTASSRIKNWQVVEQDGEQIVDVEFLSAIGKGLNLELHTERKLDAADFNIAGWKEGQPAEGIHAMDVVRESGQIAVRHASDISLTVLEQQGVVRIEPSAVDEKLAGSNALTYKFYSPDFSLTVNAKPVEPRLIVGHRMVLTFQDDELEVSNSLNYSVERMGVFELKLRLPEKLQIDDVISPRLKEFNVTEEGRLLTVTLLERTLGEFPVEIRSHRDLTDSGDGETLPLIEPLGVERETGTIQVFARPAIEVITETDQLEGVQPVPTSTEVKNGVRLNSAWSFTRRPAVIPVRTERKPTRLSAFVGTTISVQDELTQVRTQLDYLVEYSGLNTFRFEVPEAISDSIQIETAGGDQQSSPIQQRTSGDPVDGWVPWTIITQRDVIGLQRFIISYDIDQPEAEEEEADSESDSESSAELTTTIQLTRPLGLIDSDGEPTTTLTQSQGEVVIDKERSLSIAASGTGGGLEQIDLRELTRLPQSGTLAFRYFRSDADDRPSVEVSQSRHEIQEVVSTIVPRGLVEIVTGEDFEGTYRCRYLVKTTERQRLLVYLPVDLEVLGTFLNEREVSLEIADVPASDSVGENLTPFWVNVARTDSSDEDFLLTFQFLWKLHPALGESAFGRGEMLLPLPVIGRGDSAVVQELKVAIWVPEKYALVGDPEDFHLQTRHRAGDVLIGETADRQVGGLENWVSDGHTCPVSVAQFPTDGRVPYVYSNLGGAKSVTVRWWNQVVMTLIVSLAVGVIGWLLLKTSWENKLGMLLIALFAAALYGISDSHALSQGLYAARFGMMLLIGLWIINWIFQLIRGVQSTFATAGASATTASPINTDSSGSSPPTAERQDTN
;
A
#
# COMPACT_ATOMS: atom_id res chain seq x y z
N MET A 1 -21.16 32.25 -27.55
CA MET A 1 -19.69 32.46 -27.42
C MET A 1 -18.94 31.63 -28.47
N LYS A 2 -17.94 32.17 -29.21
CA LYS A 2 -17.32 31.43 -30.36
C LYS A 2 -15.79 31.60 -30.62
N LYS A 3 -14.99 32.14 -29.68
CA LYS A 3 -13.54 32.43 -29.92
C LYS A 3 -12.48 31.74 -29.04
N THR A 4 -12.82 31.18 -27.88
CA THR A 4 -11.82 30.66 -26.91
C THR A 4 -11.45 29.17 -27.06
N ALA A 5 -12.19 28.39 -27.86
CA ALA A 5 -11.95 26.94 -28.01
C ALA A 5 -10.71 26.57 -28.88
N ARG A 6 -10.27 27.46 -29.78
CA ARG A 6 -9.26 27.10 -30.81
C ARG A 6 -7.81 27.01 -30.33
N SER A 7 -7.47 27.56 -29.17
CA SER A 7 -6.07 27.59 -28.70
C SER A 7 -5.63 26.31 -27.97
N ARG A 8 -6.53 25.69 -27.19
CA ARG A 8 -6.17 24.55 -26.31
C ARG A 8 -6.02 23.21 -27.02
N PHE A 9 -6.59 23.04 -28.21
CA PHE A 9 -6.54 21.76 -28.95
C PHE A 9 -5.22 21.54 -29.73
N PHE A 10 -4.48 22.61 -30.06
CA PHE A 10 -3.31 22.51 -30.95
C PHE A 10 -2.01 22.15 -30.23
N ILE A 11 -1.92 22.41 -28.92
CA ILE A 11 -0.72 22.13 -28.12
C ILE A 11 -0.71 20.68 -27.59
N ALA A 12 -1.88 20.14 -27.25
CA ALA A 12 -2.02 18.76 -26.75
C ALA A 12 -1.54 17.68 -27.74
N PHE A 13 -1.57 17.98 -29.05
CA PHE A 13 -1.24 17.02 -30.10
C PHE A 13 0.28 16.83 -30.33
N LEU A 14 1.14 17.71 -29.79
CA LEU A 14 2.58 17.69 -30.09
C LEU A 14 3.43 16.92 -29.05
N CYS A 15 2.95 16.77 -27.81
CA CYS A 15 3.74 16.20 -26.72
C CYS A 15 3.63 14.67 -26.55
N SER A 16 2.79 13.98 -27.34
CA SER A 16 2.45 12.57 -27.14
C SER A 16 3.39 11.56 -27.82
N PHE A 17 4.57 12.00 -28.30
CA PHE A 17 5.49 11.15 -29.10
C PHE A 17 6.91 10.97 -28.52
N VAL A 18 7.16 11.39 -27.27
CA VAL A 18 8.48 11.24 -26.60
C VAL A 18 8.30 10.71 -25.16
N ALA A 19 7.81 9.48 -25.02
CA ALA A 19 7.67 8.79 -23.72
C ALA A 19 7.65 7.25 -23.89
N LEU A 20 8.71 6.66 -24.46
CA LEU A 20 8.81 5.20 -24.66
C LEU A 20 10.26 4.70 -24.45
N ALA A 21 10.74 4.78 -23.21
CA ALA A 21 11.99 4.16 -22.77
C ALA A 21 12.01 3.95 -21.23
N SER A 22 12.53 2.80 -20.80
CA SER A 22 12.88 2.43 -19.41
C SER A 22 11.70 2.11 -18.46
N PRO A 23 11.92 1.31 -17.39
CA PRO A 23 10.90 0.40 -16.86
C PRO A 23 10.22 0.87 -15.56
N GLY A 24 9.00 0.37 -15.32
CA GLY A 24 8.28 0.53 -14.06
C GLY A 24 8.58 -0.59 -13.05
N PHE A 25 8.63 -0.22 -11.77
CA PHE A 25 8.56 -1.13 -10.62
C PHE A 25 7.12 -1.16 -10.10
N SER A 26 6.72 -2.25 -9.43
CA SER A 26 5.36 -2.43 -8.92
C SER A 26 5.05 -1.58 -7.68
N GLN A 27 3.78 -1.19 -7.50
CA GLN A 27 3.07 -1.37 -6.23
C GLN A 27 1.55 -1.46 -6.48
N GLU A 28 0.84 -2.14 -5.57
CA GLU A 28 -0.58 -2.50 -5.65
C GLU A 28 -1.16 -2.41 -4.23
N GLU A 29 -2.35 -1.84 -4.06
CA GLU A 29 -3.07 -1.75 -2.77
C GLU A 29 -4.59 -1.67 -2.99
N SER A 30 -5.38 -1.94 -1.94
CA SER A 30 -6.81 -2.28 -1.94
C SER A 30 -7.75 -1.05 -1.98
N PRO A 31 -9.09 -1.24 -1.85
CA PRO A 31 -9.72 -1.34 -0.51
C PRO A 31 -10.94 -2.29 -0.36
N ASP A 32 -11.16 -2.75 0.89
CA ASP A 32 -12.41 -2.78 1.71
C ASP A 32 -13.77 -3.30 1.17
N GLU A 33 -14.80 -3.66 1.98
CA GLU A 33 -14.98 -4.33 3.29
C GLU A 33 -16.52 -4.61 3.48
N VAL A 34 -16.95 -5.11 4.65
CA VAL A 34 -18.31 -5.08 5.27
C VAL A 34 -19.24 -6.32 5.14
N ALA A 35 -19.12 -7.19 6.16
CA ALA A 35 -20.15 -7.88 6.99
C ALA A 35 -21.56 -8.28 6.48
N GLY A 36 -22.01 -9.50 6.88
CA GLY A 36 -23.44 -9.90 6.77
C GLY A 36 -23.85 -11.32 7.22
N ASP A 37 -23.98 -11.55 8.54
CA ASP A 37 -24.81 -12.59 9.22
C ASP A 37 -24.54 -14.11 8.95
N SER A 38 -25.33 -14.99 9.60
CA SER A 38 -25.27 -16.47 9.64
C SER A 38 -26.70 -17.09 9.47
N PRO A 39 -26.94 -18.43 9.52
CA PRO A 39 -26.07 -19.62 9.53
C PRO A 39 -26.50 -20.70 8.49
N GLU A 40 -26.20 -21.98 8.78
CA GLU A 40 -26.78 -23.24 8.26
C GLU A 40 -26.13 -24.04 7.08
N VAL A 41 -25.41 -25.11 7.48
CA VAL A 41 -25.70 -26.53 7.16
C VAL A 41 -25.23 -27.17 5.81
N LEU A 42 -24.69 -28.41 5.96
CA LEU A 42 -24.51 -29.54 5.02
C LEU A 42 -23.26 -29.66 4.09
N ALA A 43 -22.50 -30.74 4.37
CA ALA A 43 -22.03 -31.80 3.45
C ALA A 43 -20.65 -31.74 2.75
N ASP A 44 -19.95 -32.89 2.93
CA ASP A 44 -19.04 -33.66 2.05
C ASP A 44 -17.80 -33.07 1.34
N GLU A 45 -16.67 -33.76 1.60
CA GLU A 45 -15.70 -34.33 0.65
C GLU A 45 -15.56 -33.69 -0.76
N THR A 46 -14.38 -33.34 -1.29
CA THR A 46 -13.06 -33.99 -1.16
C THR A 46 -11.93 -33.15 -1.82
N ALA A 47 -10.68 -33.58 -1.61
CA ALA A 47 -9.41 -33.13 -2.24
C ALA A 47 -8.97 -31.68 -1.90
N ALA A 48 -7.78 -31.41 -1.35
CA ALA A 48 -6.41 -31.92 -1.51
C ALA A 48 -5.58 -31.13 -2.53
N ASP A 49 -4.35 -30.70 -2.20
CA ASP A 49 -3.75 -30.42 -0.87
C ASP A 49 -2.91 -29.11 -1.09
N GLU A 50 -1.78 -28.68 -0.52
CA GLU A 50 -0.67 -29.24 0.28
C GLU A 50 -0.04 -28.06 1.05
N ILE A 51 0.48 -28.29 2.28
CA ILE A 51 1.26 -27.31 3.06
C ILE A 51 2.44 -28.05 3.72
N ALA A 52 3.65 -27.53 3.58
CA ALA A 52 4.87 -28.12 4.15
C ALA A 52 4.95 -27.96 5.70
N PRO A 53 5.60 -28.91 6.42
CA PRO A 53 5.67 -28.89 7.88
C PRO A 53 6.58 -27.78 8.43
N VAL A 54 6.21 -27.27 9.62
CA VAL A 54 6.95 -26.23 10.35
C VAL A 54 7.61 -26.82 11.58
N GLU A 55 8.94 -26.72 11.69
CA GLU A 55 9.66 -27.01 12.95
C GLU A 55 9.46 -25.86 13.95
N VAL A 56 9.16 -26.19 15.21
CA VAL A 56 9.16 -25.23 16.33
C VAL A 56 9.92 -25.85 17.51
N LEU A 57 10.91 -25.12 18.03
CA LEU A 57 11.66 -25.50 19.23
C LEU A 57 10.89 -25.07 20.48
N SER A 58 10.73 -25.97 21.44
CA SER A 58 10.22 -25.64 22.78
C SER A 58 11.35 -25.13 23.69
N GLU A 59 11.00 -24.40 24.75
CA GLU A 59 11.96 -23.86 25.73
C GLU A 59 12.73 -24.94 26.52
N SER A 60 12.34 -26.22 26.41
CA SER A 60 13.07 -27.37 26.97
C SER A 60 14.20 -27.90 26.06
N GLY A 61 14.33 -27.39 24.83
CA GLY A 61 15.32 -27.87 23.84
C GLY A 61 14.94 -29.16 23.12
N GLU A 62 13.71 -29.66 23.31
CA GLU A 62 13.19 -30.82 22.60
C GLU A 62 12.64 -30.40 21.23
N ARG A 63 13.00 -31.14 20.16
CA ARG A 63 12.47 -30.90 18.81
C ARG A 63 11.11 -31.57 18.65
N ILE A 64 10.07 -30.77 18.56
CA ILE A 64 8.71 -31.24 18.30
C ILE A 64 8.41 -31.05 16.80
N ILE A 65 8.26 -32.16 16.08
CA ILE A 65 7.91 -32.16 14.65
C ILE A 65 6.41 -32.41 14.53
N TYR A 66 5.67 -31.42 14.05
CA TYR A 66 4.25 -31.56 13.72
C TYR A 66 4.08 -32.10 12.30
N ILE A 67 3.71 -33.38 12.18
CA ILE A 67 3.35 -34.04 10.92
C ILE A 67 1.83 -33.99 10.78
N PRO A 68 1.26 -33.52 9.65
CA PRO A 68 -0.18 -33.61 9.39
C PRO A 68 -0.65 -35.07 9.40
N PHE A 69 -1.84 -35.34 9.97
CA PHE A 69 -2.28 -36.72 10.21
C PHE A 69 -2.41 -37.57 8.92
N LYS A 70 -2.63 -36.95 7.75
CA LYS A 70 -2.64 -37.64 6.44
C LYS A 70 -1.29 -38.26 6.10
N ASP A 71 -0.18 -37.61 6.45
CA ASP A 71 1.18 -38.01 6.05
C ASP A 71 1.80 -39.02 7.03
N PHE A 72 1.09 -39.36 8.11
CA PHE A 72 1.55 -40.21 9.20
C PHE A 72 2.08 -41.58 8.72
N GLU A 73 1.44 -42.23 7.73
CA GLU A 73 1.92 -43.51 7.20
C GLU A 73 3.29 -43.40 6.49
N SER A 74 3.60 -42.25 5.89
CA SER A 74 4.87 -42.05 5.16
C SER A 74 6.10 -42.08 6.08
N ALA A 75 5.92 -41.81 7.38
CA ALA A 75 6.97 -41.85 8.39
C ALA A 75 7.37 -43.29 8.80
N PHE A 76 6.57 -44.32 8.46
CA PHE A 76 6.78 -45.70 8.90
C PHE A 76 7.08 -46.64 7.74
N GLY A 77 8.35 -46.68 7.32
CA GLY A 77 8.82 -47.42 6.14
C GLY A 77 8.65 -48.95 6.11
N ASN A 78 7.92 -49.57 7.04
CA ASN A 78 7.46 -50.96 6.95
C ASN A 78 6.27 -51.25 7.89
N PRO A 79 5.08 -51.70 7.40
CA PRO A 79 3.91 -51.92 8.25
C PRO A 79 4.03 -53.10 9.23
N ASP A 80 4.61 -54.23 8.81
CA ASP A 80 4.58 -55.50 9.56
C ASP A 80 5.52 -55.56 10.78
N SER A 81 6.32 -54.51 11.05
CA SER A 81 7.31 -54.50 12.14
C SER A 81 6.96 -53.59 13.33
N ASN A 82 5.92 -52.75 13.22
CA ASN A 82 5.72 -51.61 14.11
C ASN A 82 4.41 -51.74 14.90
N VAL A 83 4.51 -51.88 16.24
CA VAL A 83 3.34 -51.94 17.14
C VAL A 83 3.15 -50.60 17.84
N ILE A 84 2.02 -49.94 17.58
CA ILE A 84 1.65 -48.68 18.24
C ILE A 84 0.96 -49.02 19.57
N LEU A 85 1.47 -48.47 20.68
CA LEU A 85 0.94 -48.63 22.03
C LEU A 85 0.65 -47.27 22.67
N PRO A 86 -0.50 -47.08 23.34
CA PRO A 86 -0.70 -45.93 24.22
C PRO A 86 0.40 -45.88 25.29
N PHE A 87 0.94 -44.69 25.58
CA PHE A 87 2.07 -44.53 26.51
C PHE A 87 1.80 -45.17 27.90
N SER A 88 0.56 -45.07 28.39
CA SER A 88 0.14 -45.66 29.67
C SER A 88 -0.09 -47.18 29.64
N GLU A 89 -0.09 -47.82 28.47
CA GLU A 89 0.01 -49.28 28.33
C GLU A 89 1.47 -49.72 28.16
N TYR A 90 2.26 -48.96 27.40
CA TYR A 90 3.71 -49.15 27.32
C TYR A 90 4.37 -49.11 28.71
N GLU A 91 4.04 -48.13 29.57
CA GLU A 91 4.52 -48.10 30.95
C GLU A 91 4.09 -49.32 31.77
N LYS A 92 2.85 -49.79 31.64
CA LYS A 92 2.36 -50.99 32.35
C LYS A 92 3.05 -52.26 31.88
N MET A 93 3.25 -52.42 30.57
CA MET A 93 4.02 -53.53 30.00
C MET A 93 5.48 -53.47 30.43
N MET A 94 6.09 -52.29 30.43
CA MET A 94 7.47 -52.06 30.87
C MET A 94 7.65 -52.35 32.37
N ALA A 95 6.68 -51.97 33.21
CA ALA A 95 6.66 -52.28 34.63
C ALA A 95 6.47 -53.79 34.89
N ALA A 96 5.53 -54.43 34.19
CA ALA A 96 5.31 -55.88 34.28
C ALA A 96 6.53 -56.69 33.77
N TRP A 97 7.19 -56.22 32.72
CA TRP A 97 8.42 -56.81 32.19
C TRP A 97 9.58 -56.69 33.19
N LYS A 98 9.83 -55.49 33.73
CA LYS A 98 10.83 -55.27 34.81
C LYS A 98 10.54 -56.13 36.04
N ALA A 99 9.28 -56.23 36.46
CA ALA A 99 8.87 -57.09 37.58
C ALA A 99 9.06 -58.59 37.28
N SER A 100 8.86 -59.02 36.02
CA SER A 100 9.09 -60.42 35.62
C SER A 100 10.57 -60.77 35.45
N GLN A 101 11.44 -59.80 35.14
CA GLN A 101 12.89 -59.98 35.20
C GLN A 101 13.43 -60.05 36.64
N GLN A 102 12.79 -59.39 37.60
CA GLN A 102 13.19 -59.40 39.02
C GLN A 102 12.79 -60.67 39.80
N LYS A 103 12.69 -61.82 39.12
CA LYS A 103 12.66 -63.14 39.77
C LYS A 103 14.07 -63.72 39.88
N THR A 104 14.90 -63.11 40.73
CA THR A 104 16.27 -63.55 40.99
C THR A 104 16.29 -64.98 41.52
N GLU A 105 16.85 -65.93 40.77
CA GLU A 105 17.20 -67.23 41.30
C GLU A 105 18.41 -67.08 42.24
N SER A 106 18.33 -67.65 43.45
CA SER A 106 19.44 -67.66 44.38
C SER A 106 20.63 -68.42 43.76
N PRO A 107 21.87 -67.90 43.81
CA PRO A 107 23.01 -68.54 43.17
C PRO A 107 23.32 -69.90 43.82
N ASP A 108 23.41 -70.95 43.01
CA ASP A 108 23.66 -72.32 43.46
C ASP A 108 25.03 -72.47 44.18
N ALA A 109 26.02 -71.68 43.79
CA ALA A 109 27.30 -71.50 44.49
C ALA A 109 27.82 -70.07 44.30
N VAL A 110 28.64 -69.59 45.24
CA VAL A 110 29.24 -68.25 45.24
C VAL A 110 30.73 -68.34 45.53
N LEU A 111 31.56 -67.73 44.67
CA LEU A 111 32.98 -67.49 44.92
C LEU A 111 33.11 -66.27 45.85
N SER A 112 33.57 -66.45 47.09
CA SER A 112 33.56 -65.40 48.12
C SER A 112 34.89 -64.67 48.28
N GLN A 113 36.01 -65.35 48.01
CA GLN A 113 37.35 -64.78 48.03
C GLN A 113 38.24 -65.49 47.01
N ILE A 114 39.18 -64.75 46.42
CA ILE A 114 40.25 -65.30 45.59
C ILE A 114 41.61 -64.66 45.94
N GLY A 115 42.62 -65.49 46.14
CA GLY A 115 44.00 -65.07 46.33
C GLY A 115 44.86 -65.42 45.12
N TYR A 116 45.74 -64.52 44.70
CA TYR A 116 46.67 -64.72 43.59
C TYR A 116 48.12 -64.56 44.07
N THR A 117 48.91 -65.62 43.97
CA THR A 117 50.37 -65.59 44.20
C THR A 117 51.08 -65.68 42.86
N VAL A 118 51.79 -64.63 42.47
CA VAL A 118 52.45 -64.47 41.16
C VAL A 118 53.96 -64.54 41.34
N THR A 119 54.59 -65.48 40.64
CA THR A 119 56.05 -65.64 40.63
C THR A 119 56.57 -65.63 39.19
N ILE A 120 57.52 -64.74 38.90
CA ILE A 120 58.03 -64.51 37.54
C ILE A 120 59.31 -65.33 37.30
N ASP A 121 59.25 -66.26 36.35
CA ASP A 121 60.27 -67.26 36.06
C ASP A 121 60.71 -67.16 34.59
N GLY A 122 61.58 -66.18 34.32
CA GLY A 122 62.05 -65.87 32.97
C GLY A 122 60.95 -65.32 32.06
N GLU A 123 60.64 -66.03 30.96
CA GLU A 123 59.58 -65.64 30.01
C GLU A 123 58.15 -66.00 30.45
N ILE A 124 57.99 -66.68 31.59
CA ILE A 124 56.70 -67.19 32.07
C ILE A 124 56.47 -66.77 33.53
N ALA A 125 55.35 -66.11 33.79
CA ALA A 125 54.84 -65.94 35.15
C ALA A 125 53.98 -67.14 35.53
N ARG A 126 54.29 -67.76 36.67
CA ARG A 126 53.49 -68.81 37.30
C ARG A 126 52.56 -68.14 38.32
N VAL A 127 51.27 -68.30 38.14
CA VAL A 127 50.23 -67.69 38.97
C VAL A 127 49.46 -68.79 39.67
N ARG A 128 49.52 -68.88 40.99
CA ARG A 128 48.60 -69.71 41.77
C ARG A 128 47.38 -68.89 42.14
N ALA A 129 46.20 -69.40 41.79
CA ALA A 129 44.92 -68.87 42.22
C ALA A 129 44.32 -69.79 43.29
N ASP A 130 44.10 -69.27 44.51
CA ASP A 130 43.48 -69.99 45.61
C ASP A 130 42.06 -69.43 45.84
N LEU A 131 41.05 -70.23 45.50
CA LEU A 131 39.64 -69.87 45.46
C LEU A 131 38.89 -70.42 46.68
N ARG A 132 38.11 -69.57 47.35
CA ARG A 132 37.16 -69.94 48.40
C ARG A 132 35.74 -69.90 47.85
N VAL A 133 35.14 -71.06 47.64
CA VAL A 133 33.78 -71.22 47.11
C VAL A 133 32.84 -71.66 48.23
N ASN A 134 31.63 -71.11 48.27
CA ASN A 134 30.55 -71.60 49.13
C ASN A 134 29.41 -72.16 48.25
N VAL A 135 29.18 -73.46 48.33
CA VAL A 135 28.15 -74.18 47.55
C VAL A 135 26.87 -74.24 48.38
N LEU A 136 25.78 -73.66 47.86
CA LEU A 136 24.56 -73.38 48.63
C LEU A 136 23.41 -74.39 48.39
N LYS A 137 23.64 -75.37 47.51
CA LYS A 137 22.61 -76.30 47.01
C LYS A 137 23.14 -77.73 46.96
N ASP A 138 22.28 -78.69 47.32
CA ASP A 138 22.55 -80.12 47.16
C ASP A 138 22.45 -80.56 45.69
N GLY A 139 23.46 -81.30 45.23
CA GLY A 139 23.54 -81.85 43.88
C GLY A 139 24.78 -81.39 43.10
N TRP A 140 24.80 -81.66 41.79
CA TRP A 140 25.84 -81.14 40.91
C TRP A 140 25.63 -79.64 40.67
N VAL A 141 26.56 -78.82 41.14
CA VAL A 141 26.56 -77.37 40.96
C VAL A 141 27.74 -76.96 40.08
N GLU A 142 27.48 -76.13 39.06
CA GLU A 142 28.46 -75.66 38.08
C GLU A 142 28.77 -74.18 38.29
N LEU A 143 29.98 -73.86 38.76
CA LEU A 143 30.47 -72.49 38.98
C LEU A 143 31.39 -72.07 37.82
N PRO A 144 30.99 -71.14 36.93
CA PRO A 144 31.86 -70.67 35.85
C PRO A 144 33.02 -69.80 36.37
N VAL A 145 34.22 -70.01 35.83
CA VAL A 145 35.43 -69.22 36.09
C VAL A 145 36.19 -68.95 34.79
N GLN A 146 36.71 -67.74 34.62
CA GLN A 146 37.38 -67.30 33.39
C GLN A 146 38.81 -66.82 33.69
N PHE A 147 39.77 -67.41 32.98
CA PHE A 147 41.20 -67.05 33.05
C PHE A 147 41.76 -66.62 31.67
N GLY A 148 40.95 -66.70 30.62
CA GLY A 148 41.25 -66.13 29.30
C GLY A 148 42.42 -66.85 28.61
N ALA A 149 43.46 -66.09 28.27
CA ALA A 149 44.66 -66.62 27.61
C ALA A 149 45.67 -67.30 28.57
N ALA A 150 45.40 -67.35 29.88
CA ALA A 150 46.26 -68.05 30.84
C ALA A 150 46.08 -69.57 30.72
N ALA A 151 47.18 -70.31 30.67
CA ALA A 151 47.15 -71.76 30.55
C ALA A 151 46.97 -72.41 31.94
N VAL A 152 45.88 -73.16 32.14
CA VAL A 152 45.67 -73.95 33.36
C VAL A 152 46.60 -75.16 33.36
N GLY A 153 47.51 -75.23 34.33
CA GLY A 153 48.47 -76.33 34.50
C GLY A 153 47.99 -77.43 35.45
N ARG A 154 47.32 -77.07 36.55
CA ARG A 154 46.81 -78.04 37.55
C ARG A 154 45.65 -77.46 38.36
N VAL A 155 44.77 -78.33 38.85
CA VAL A 155 43.73 -78.01 39.85
C VAL A 155 43.86 -78.99 41.03
N ALA A 156 43.62 -78.52 42.24
CA ALA A 156 43.53 -79.32 43.46
C ALA A 156 42.44 -78.77 44.40
N GLY A 157 41.61 -79.65 44.99
CA GLY A 157 40.55 -79.28 45.93
C GLY A 157 39.64 -80.47 46.25
N ASP A 158 38.82 -80.34 47.30
CA ASP A 158 38.00 -81.44 47.83
C ASP A 158 36.68 -81.63 47.04
N ASP A 159 36.58 -82.73 46.30
CA ASP A 159 35.45 -83.10 45.41
C ASP A 159 35.12 -82.05 44.33
N VAL A 160 36.16 -81.47 43.71
CA VAL A 160 36.02 -80.54 42.58
C VAL A 160 36.49 -81.16 41.26
N LEU A 161 35.73 -80.95 40.18
CA LEU A 161 36.15 -81.26 38.80
C LEU A 161 36.19 -79.98 37.95
N LEU A 162 37.20 -79.83 37.10
CA LEU A 162 37.29 -78.73 36.14
C LEU A 162 36.78 -79.17 34.77
N ARG A 163 35.78 -78.47 34.24
CA ARG A 163 35.28 -78.60 32.86
C ARG A 163 35.80 -77.44 32.02
N GLY A 164 36.36 -77.71 30.84
CA GLY A 164 36.61 -76.67 29.84
C GLY A 164 35.33 -76.33 29.07
N VAL A 165 34.97 -75.05 28.99
CA VAL A 165 33.74 -74.58 28.29
C VAL A 165 34.08 -73.98 26.93
N GLY A 166 35.22 -73.29 26.81
CA GLY A 166 35.76 -72.76 25.55
C GLY A 166 36.42 -71.39 25.75
N ASN A 167 37.29 -70.96 24.83
CA ASN A 167 37.87 -69.61 24.79
C ASN A 167 38.39 -69.03 26.13
N GLY A 168 39.03 -69.86 26.96
CA GLY A 168 39.56 -69.44 28.27
C GLY A 168 38.55 -69.41 29.43
N GLN A 169 37.33 -69.88 29.17
CA GLN A 169 36.29 -70.15 30.17
C GLN A 169 36.30 -71.62 30.58
N TYR A 170 36.16 -71.83 31.88
CA TYR A 170 36.08 -73.11 32.54
C TYR A 170 34.89 -73.10 33.51
N ALA A 171 34.53 -74.26 34.03
CA ALA A 171 33.58 -74.37 35.13
C ALA A 171 34.07 -75.38 36.17
N LEU A 172 33.91 -75.02 37.44
CA LEU A 172 34.19 -75.86 38.59
C LEU A 172 32.89 -76.56 38.99
N LEU A 173 32.91 -77.89 38.93
CA LEU A 173 31.78 -78.76 39.28
C LEU A 173 31.98 -79.29 40.70
N PHE A 174 30.99 -79.05 41.55
CA PHE A 174 30.92 -79.53 42.94
C PHE A 174 29.72 -80.45 43.14
N GLN A 175 29.80 -81.40 44.08
CA GLN A 175 28.72 -82.34 44.42
C GLN A 175 28.12 -82.15 45.82
N THR A 176 28.82 -81.43 46.71
CA THR A 176 28.48 -81.32 48.14
C THR A 176 28.42 -79.85 48.57
N PRO A 177 27.37 -79.43 49.30
CA PRO A 177 27.24 -78.06 49.79
C PRO A 177 28.25 -77.74 50.92
N GLY A 178 28.51 -76.45 51.12
CA GLY A 178 29.45 -75.92 52.12
C GLY A 178 30.64 -75.15 51.54
N GLU A 179 31.56 -74.73 52.42
CA GLU A 179 32.80 -74.05 52.03
C GLU A 179 33.81 -75.05 51.45
N LYS A 180 34.36 -74.72 50.27
CA LYS A 180 35.32 -75.51 49.50
C LYS A 180 36.49 -74.60 49.10
N ASN A 181 37.71 -75.05 49.35
CA ASN A 181 38.92 -74.37 48.88
C ASN A 181 39.49 -75.10 47.66
N VAL A 182 39.81 -74.36 46.61
CA VAL A 182 40.30 -74.89 45.33
C VAL A 182 41.52 -74.10 44.89
N SER A 183 42.65 -74.77 44.70
CA SER A 183 43.90 -74.20 44.22
C SER A 183 44.09 -74.52 42.73
N ILE A 184 44.41 -73.51 41.92
CA ILE A 184 44.62 -73.62 40.47
C ILE A 184 45.99 -73.04 40.14
N ASP A 185 46.88 -73.87 39.59
CA ASP A 185 48.18 -73.43 39.06
C ASP A 185 48.00 -72.99 37.59
N LEU A 186 48.25 -71.71 37.29
CA LEU A 186 48.15 -71.08 35.97
C LEU A 186 49.55 -70.65 35.45
N ALA A 187 49.70 -70.56 34.13
CA ALA A 187 50.88 -70.00 33.48
C ALA A 187 50.51 -68.88 32.48
N VAL A 188 51.24 -67.76 32.55
CA VAL A 188 51.03 -66.54 31.74
C VAL A 188 52.36 -66.14 31.10
N ARG A 189 52.37 -65.78 29.82
CA ARG A 189 53.60 -65.31 29.15
C ARG A 189 53.92 -63.86 29.49
N VAL A 190 55.17 -63.58 29.82
CA VAL A 190 55.69 -62.21 29.98
C VAL A 190 55.82 -61.53 28.61
N LYS A 191 55.32 -60.30 28.51
CA LYS A 191 55.50 -59.41 27.36
C LYS A 191 56.61 -58.40 27.67
N GLN A 192 57.25 -57.90 26.63
CA GLN A 192 58.11 -56.72 26.71
C GLN A 192 57.34 -55.53 26.10
N SER A 193 57.25 -54.43 26.83
CA SER A 193 56.75 -53.14 26.36
C SER A 193 57.90 -52.12 26.35
N PRO A 194 57.73 -50.92 25.75
CA PRO A 194 58.71 -49.84 25.89
C PRO A 194 58.92 -49.43 27.35
N ASP A 195 57.86 -49.55 28.16
CA ASP A 195 57.74 -49.04 29.52
C ASP A 195 58.03 -50.11 30.59
N GLY A 196 58.52 -51.29 30.20
CA GLY A 196 58.91 -52.36 31.12
C GLY A 196 58.64 -53.79 30.64
N GLN A 197 58.45 -54.70 31.59
CA GLN A 197 57.91 -56.04 31.37
C GLN A 197 56.48 -56.10 31.91
N GLU A 198 55.55 -56.68 31.15
CA GLU A 198 54.11 -56.74 31.45
C GLU A 198 53.63 -58.19 31.50
N ILE A 199 52.81 -58.53 32.48
CA ILE A 199 51.88 -59.67 32.41
C ILE A 199 50.45 -59.17 32.56
N SER A 200 49.54 -59.81 31.82
CA SER A 200 48.12 -59.49 31.81
C SER A 200 47.32 -60.80 31.75
N PHE A 201 46.47 -61.06 32.74
CA PHE A 201 45.61 -62.24 32.76
C PHE A 201 44.18 -61.89 33.18
N GLN A 202 43.21 -62.70 32.75
CA GLN A 202 41.82 -62.54 33.16
C GLN A 202 41.57 -63.24 34.51
N THR A 203 40.61 -62.69 35.26
CA THR A 203 40.28 -63.11 36.62
C THR A 203 38.76 -63.12 36.79
N PRO A 204 38.16 -64.06 37.53
CA PRO A 204 36.76 -63.93 37.93
C PRO A 204 36.57 -62.69 38.82
N PRO A 205 35.50 -61.89 38.62
CA PRO A 205 35.22 -60.74 39.47
C PRO A 205 34.70 -61.18 40.85
N VAL A 206 35.49 -60.96 41.89
CA VAL A 206 35.19 -61.34 43.28
C VAL A 206 35.30 -60.12 44.18
N ALA A 207 34.46 -60.03 45.22
CA ALA A 207 34.47 -58.90 46.15
C ALA A 207 35.80 -58.74 46.91
N VAL A 208 36.50 -59.84 47.18
CA VAL A 208 37.82 -59.86 47.83
C VAL A 208 38.83 -60.57 46.92
N THR A 209 39.68 -59.77 46.28
CA THR A 209 40.80 -60.22 45.44
C THR A 209 42.11 -59.70 46.05
N THR A 210 42.91 -60.60 46.62
CA THR A 210 44.22 -60.30 47.20
C THR A 210 45.32 -60.75 46.24
N LEU A 211 46.26 -59.87 45.88
CA LEU A 211 47.37 -60.16 44.98
C LEU A 211 48.70 -60.08 45.74
N ASP A 212 49.60 -61.03 45.48
CA ASP A 212 50.95 -61.13 46.01
C ASP A 212 51.89 -61.39 44.83
N VAL A 213 52.82 -60.46 44.55
CA VAL A 213 53.68 -60.48 43.35
C VAL A 213 55.14 -60.58 43.77
N THR A 214 55.90 -61.49 43.17
CA THR A 214 57.38 -61.58 43.34
C THR A 214 58.09 -61.45 41.98
N VAL A 215 58.98 -60.46 41.88
CA VAL A 215 59.71 -60.06 40.66
C VAL A 215 61.22 -60.35 40.79
N PRO A 216 61.89 -60.88 39.75
CA PRO A 216 63.32 -61.23 39.82
C PRO A 216 64.24 -60.00 39.81
N ARG A 217 65.17 -59.94 40.78
CA ARG A 217 66.06 -58.82 41.17
C ARG A 217 65.38 -57.73 42.01
N GLU A 218 66.13 -57.23 42.98
CA GLU A 218 65.82 -56.05 43.81
C GLU A 218 65.82 -54.76 42.99
N GLY A 219 65.19 -53.68 43.51
CA GLY A 219 65.25 -52.33 42.93
C GLY A 219 64.43 -52.14 41.64
N GLN A 220 63.27 -52.79 41.55
CA GLN A 220 62.31 -52.63 40.46
C GLN A 220 60.98 -52.11 40.99
N ALA A 221 60.48 -51.04 40.38
CA ALA A 221 59.13 -50.57 40.61
C ALA A 221 58.12 -51.59 40.06
N ILE A 222 57.02 -51.80 40.78
CA ILE A 222 55.93 -52.71 40.40
C ILE A 222 54.63 -51.89 40.36
N GLU A 223 54.02 -51.81 39.18
CA GLU A 223 52.71 -51.19 38.99
C GLU A 223 51.64 -52.27 38.80
N VAL A 224 50.54 -52.18 39.55
CA VAL A 224 49.40 -53.08 39.46
C VAL A 224 48.18 -52.31 38.96
N THR A 225 47.49 -52.84 37.95
CA THR A 225 46.25 -52.24 37.42
C THR A 225 45.13 -53.28 37.35
N PRO A 226 43.96 -53.04 37.99
CA PRO A 226 43.67 -51.95 38.92
C PRO A 226 44.29 -52.17 40.31
N GLN A 227 44.73 -51.09 40.97
CA GLN A 227 45.16 -51.08 42.37
C GLN A 227 44.16 -50.22 43.16
N ILE A 228 43.58 -50.78 44.23
CA ILE A 228 42.57 -50.08 45.06
C ILE A 228 43.17 -49.65 46.40
N VAL A 229 43.84 -50.57 47.10
CA VAL A 229 44.58 -50.28 48.34
C VAL A 229 45.83 -51.15 48.40
N GLU A 230 46.98 -50.53 48.65
CA GLU A 230 48.22 -51.22 49.03
C GLU A 230 48.20 -51.56 50.52
N VAL A 231 48.61 -52.77 50.91
CA VAL A 231 48.44 -53.25 52.28
C VAL A 231 49.64 -52.84 53.14
N ALA A 232 49.55 -51.64 53.73
CA ALA A 232 50.52 -51.10 54.67
C ALA A 232 50.79 -52.08 55.83
N GLY A 233 51.90 -52.82 55.72
CA GLY A 233 52.23 -53.97 56.58
C GLY A 233 53.15 -54.97 55.88
N GLY A 234 53.08 -55.08 54.55
CA GLY A 234 54.10 -55.71 53.71
C GLY A 234 54.80 -54.67 52.85
N GLY A 235 55.86 -54.05 53.39
CA GLY A 235 56.78 -53.23 52.58
C GLY A 235 57.75 -54.12 51.79
N ASP A 236 58.71 -53.50 51.09
CA ASP A 236 59.79 -54.19 50.36
C ASP A 236 60.70 -55.01 51.28
N GLU A 237 60.25 -56.20 51.69
CA GLU A 237 61.12 -57.23 52.26
C GLU A 237 62.00 -57.81 51.15
N ALA A 238 63.11 -57.10 50.88
CA ALA A 238 64.22 -57.58 50.06
C ALA A 238 64.89 -58.80 50.74
N ALA A 239 64.27 -59.95 50.55
CA ALA A 239 64.76 -61.27 50.94
C ALA A 239 65.14 -62.05 49.67
N ASP A 240 66.32 -62.67 49.68
CA ASP A 240 66.85 -63.54 48.60
C ASP A 240 66.84 -62.95 47.18
N GLY A 241 67.07 -61.64 47.03
CA GLY A 241 67.37 -61.05 45.72
C GLY A 241 66.15 -60.81 44.82
N THR A 242 64.96 -60.62 45.42
CA THR A 242 63.70 -60.35 44.71
C THR A 242 62.93 -59.20 45.33
N THR A 243 62.20 -58.41 44.52
CA THR A 243 61.20 -57.46 45.02
C THR A 243 59.84 -58.14 45.15
N ARG A 244 59.09 -57.86 46.22
CA ARG A 244 57.77 -58.45 46.49
C ARG A 244 56.76 -57.41 46.97
N MET A 245 55.55 -57.42 46.40
CA MET A 245 54.49 -56.45 46.67
C MET A 245 53.15 -57.14 46.94
N GLN A 246 52.38 -56.67 47.93
CA GLN A 246 51.05 -57.22 48.26
C GLN A 246 49.94 -56.14 48.17
N VAL A 247 48.95 -56.38 47.30
CA VAL A 247 47.96 -55.37 46.87
C VAL A 247 46.54 -55.92 46.91
N ASN A 248 45.57 -55.11 47.33
CA ASN A 248 44.15 -55.38 47.15
C ASN A 248 43.64 -54.77 45.84
N VAL A 249 43.17 -55.65 44.96
CA VAL A 249 42.77 -55.37 43.57
C VAL A 249 41.24 -55.26 43.43
N GLY A 250 40.49 -55.90 44.34
CA GLY A 250 39.02 -55.90 44.35
C GLY A 250 38.39 -56.64 43.16
N ALA A 251 37.15 -56.24 42.81
CA ALA A 251 36.36 -56.89 41.78
C ALA A 251 36.79 -56.45 40.36
N THR A 252 37.76 -57.15 39.77
CA THR A 252 38.21 -56.95 38.39
C THR A 252 38.09 -58.21 37.54
N ASN A 253 37.83 -58.03 36.24
CA ASN A 253 37.84 -59.09 35.23
C ASN A 253 39.25 -59.39 34.68
N SER A 254 40.24 -58.56 35.01
CA SER A 254 41.64 -58.77 34.62
C SER A 254 42.62 -58.02 35.52
N ILE A 255 43.80 -58.59 35.69
CA ILE A 255 44.93 -57.99 36.39
C ILE A 255 46.06 -57.78 35.38
N ARG A 256 46.56 -56.53 35.31
CA ARG A 256 47.86 -56.18 34.73
C ARG A 256 48.86 -55.97 35.86
N ILE A 257 50.05 -56.52 35.69
CA ILE A 257 51.23 -56.25 36.52
C ILE A 257 52.34 -55.84 35.56
N GLN A 258 52.93 -54.68 35.79
CA GLN A 258 54.06 -54.15 35.03
C GLN A 258 55.22 -53.89 35.97
N TRP A 259 56.45 -54.12 35.53
CA TRP A 259 57.65 -53.81 36.31
C TRP A 259 58.80 -53.31 35.44
N HIS A 260 59.60 -52.42 36.01
CA HIS A 260 60.80 -51.86 35.39
C HIS A 260 61.83 -51.48 36.46
N PRO A 261 63.13 -51.34 36.12
CA PRO A 261 64.10 -50.74 37.02
C PRO A 261 63.68 -49.31 37.37
N GLU A 262 63.90 -48.87 38.61
CA GLU A 262 63.64 -47.46 39.01
C GLU A 262 64.52 -46.46 38.24
N ALA A 263 65.69 -46.90 37.76
CA ALA A 263 66.64 -46.08 37.02
C ALA A 263 66.33 -45.97 35.52
N SER A 264 65.26 -45.26 35.16
CA SER A 264 65.09 -44.72 33.80
C SER A 264 64.87 -43.20 33.80
N LEU A 265 65.98 -42.47 33.89
CA LEU A 265 66.02 -41.05 33.53
C LEU A 265 65.65 -40.93 32.05
N GLN A 266 64.41 -40.53 31.76
CA GLN A 266 64.11 -39.94 30.45
C GLN A 266 65.01 -38.71 30.30
N PRO A 267 65.74 -38.55 29.18
CA PRO A 267 66.58 -37.37 29.00
C PRO A 267 65.68 -36.14 28.94
N GLU A 268 66.00 -35.09 29.71
CA GLU A 268 65.34 -33.79 29.61
C GLU A 268 65.41 -33.32 28.16
N MET A 269 64.26 -33.31 27.49
CA MET A 269 64.13 -32.79 26.13
C MET A 269 63.46 -31.42 26.24
N ASN A 270 64.16 -30.37 25.80
CA ASN A 270 63.59 -29.02 25.71
C ASN A 270 62.20 -29.09 25.07
N LEU A 271 61.22 -28.48 25.73
CA LEU A 271 59.86 -28.34 25.23
C LEU A 271 59.90 -27.65 23.86
N LEU A 272 59.20 -28.22 22.88
CA LEU A 272 58.94 -27.58 21.60
C LEU A 272 57.43 -27.57 21.38
N ALA A 273 56.84 -26.38 21.37
CA ALA A 273 55.44 -26.16 21.08
C ALA A 273 55.27 -25.22 19.88
N SER A 274 54.10 -25.29 19.23
CA SER A 274 53.58 -24.31 18.28
C SER A 274 52.24 -23.80 18.81
N VAL A 275 51.89 -22.54 18.54
CA VAL A 275 50.61 -21.95 18.95
C VAL A 275 49.84 -21.43 17.73
N GLU A 276 48.56 -21.80 17.69
CA GLU A 276 47.53 -21.13 16.89
C GLU A 276 46.79 -20.13 17.80
N ASN A 277 46.94 -18.83 17.52
CA ASN A 277 46.33 -17.74 18.31
C ASN A 277 45.11 -17.18 17.55
N GLN A 278 43.96 -17.12 18.20
CA GLN A 278 42.74 -16.53 17.67
C GLN A 278 42.30 -15.39 18.59
N THR A 279 42.50 -14.16 18.15
CA THR A 279 42.23 -12.96 18.96
C THR A 279 40.97 -12.25 18.49
N LEU A 280 40.00 -12.07 19.38
CA LEU A 280 38.84 -11.22 19.16
C LEU A 280 39.02 -9.91 19.92
N VAL A 281 38.87 -8.78 19.25
CA VAL A 281 38.93 -7.44 19.85
C VAL A 281 37.60 -6.74 19.60
N THR A 282 36.87 -6.41 20.66
CA THR A 282 35.53 -5.82 20.58
C THR A 282 35.53 -4.44 21.25
N ILE A 283 35.14 -3.42 20.48
CA ILE A 283 35.20 -2.00 20.87
C ILE A 283 33.77 -1.46 21.03
N GLU A 284 33.34 -1.29 22.28
CA GLU A 284 31.95 -0.99 22.66
C GLU A 284 31.93 -0.29 24.04
N ASP A 285 30.95 0.57 24.31
CA ASP A 285 30.78 1.34 25.57
C ASP A 285 32.01 2.13 26.07
N GLY A 286 32.95 2.47 25.18
CA GLY A 286 34.21 3.14 25.55
C GLY A 286 35.26 2.20 26.18
N LEU A 287 35.02 0.90 26.11
CA LEU A 287 35.95 -0.17 26.46
C LEU A 287 36.43 -0.90 25.19
N ILE A 288 37.54 -1.62 25.36
CA ILE A 288 38.13 -2.53 24.39
C ILE A 288 38.28 -3.86 25.12
N HIS A 289 37.41 -4.81 24.81
CA HIS A 289 37.54 -6.19 25.25
C HIS A 289 38.48 -6.92 24.29
N THR A 290 39.34 -7.78 24.82
CA THR A 290 40.26 -8.59 24.02
C THR A 290 40.30 -10.00 24.58
N ASP A 291 39.73 -10.92 23.80
CA ASP A 291 39.64 -12.35 24.07
C ASP A 291 40.67 -13.08 23.20
N ALA A 292 41.58 -13.83 23.82
CA ALA A 292 42.63 -14.56 23.11
C ALA A 292 42.54 -16.06 23.37
N TYR A 293 42.27 -16.82 22.31
CA TYR A 293 42.22 -18.28 22.33
C TYR A 293 43.54 -18.84 21.79
N LEU A 294 44.39 -19.32 22.70
CA LEU A 294 45.73 -19.85 22.43
C LEU A 294 45.70 -21.38 22.43
N LYS A 295 45.83 -21.97 21.24
CA LYS A 295 45.82 -23.42 21.02
C LYS A 295 47.25 -23.91 20.81
N TYR A 296 47.82 -24.49 21.86
CA TYR A 296 49.16 -25.08 21.89
C TYR A 296 49.14 -26.50 21.32
N GLU A 297 50.00 -26.76 20.34
CA GLU A 297 50.36 -28.10 19.85
C GLU A 297 51.77 -28.45 20.33
N ILE A 298 51.92 -29.56 21.06
CA ILE A 298 53.17 -29.94 21.72
C ILE A 298 53.90 -30.94 20.83
N LEU A 299 54.95 -30.46 20.17
CA LEU A 299 55.73 -31.20 19.18
C LEU A 299 56.79 -32.12 19.82
N ARG A 300 57.30 -31.75 21.01
CA ARG A 300 58.30 -32.51 21.76
C ARG A 300 58.33 -32.10 23.24
N GLY A 301 58.52 -33.07 24.13
CA GLY A 301 58.59 -32.85 25.58
C GLY A 301 57.20 -32.78 26.22
N THR A 302 57.14 -32.29 27.45
CA THR A 302 55.89 -32.09 28.20
C THR A 302 55.84 -30.69 28.80
N MET A 303 54.66 -30.08 28.79
CA MET A 303 54.40 -28.72 29.23
C MET A 303 53.82 -28.74 30.65
N GLU A 304 54.61 -28.28 31.63
CA GLU A 304 54.20 -28.19 33.05
C GLU A 304 53.57 -26.84 33.40
N GLY A 305 53.94 -25.79 32.65
CA GLY A 305 53.34 -24.47 32.70
C GLY A 305 53.41 -23.77 31.35
N GLY A 306 52.75 -22.62 31.24
CA GLY A 306 52.73 -21.79 30.04
C GLY A 306 52.79 -20.30 30.40
N ARG A 307 53.59 -19.54 29.66
CA ARG A 307 53.73 -18.10 29.81
C ARG A 307 53.11 -17.37 28.63
N VAL A 308 52.32 -16.34 28.92
CA VAL A 308 51.62 -15.50 27.93
C VAL A 308 51.93 -14.05 28.24
N VAL A 309 52.37 -13.28 27.25
CA VAL A 309 52.59 -11.84 27.41
C VAL A 309 51.28 -11.10 27.14
N VAL A 310 50.97 -10.15 28.03
CA VAL A 310 49.78 -9.28 27.98
C VAL A 310 50.25 -7.82 28.07
N PRO A 311 49.69 -6.89 27.27
CA PRO A 311 50.06 -5.48 27.34
C PRO A 311 49.75 -4.91 28.72
N ALA A 312 50.66 -4.15 29.33
CA ALA A 312 50.45 -3.62 30.68
C ALA A 312 49.30 -2.60 30.81
N SER A 313 48.72 -2.16 29.69
CA SER A 313 47.50 -1.35 29.62
C SER A 313 46.20 -2.17 29.68
N HIS A 314 46.28 -3.50 29.56
CA HIS A 314 45.15 -4.42 29.71
C HIS A 314 44.99 -4.85 31.17
N ARG A 315 43.74 -4.96 31.61
CA ARG A 315 43.34 -5.59 32.86
C ARG A 315 42.83 -6.99 32.56
N ILE A 316 43.45 -7.99 33.17
CA ILE A 316 43.04 -9.40 33.04
C ILE A 316 41.75 -9.63 33.82
N LEU A 317 40.77 -10.25 33.17
CA LEU A 317 39.46 -10.61 33.72
C LEU A 317 39.41 -12.08 34.15
N ASP A 318 39.84 -12.99 33.26
CA ASP A 318 39.90 -14.43 33.51
C ASP A 318 41.04 -15.11 32.71
N VAL A 319 41.46 -16.27 33.22
CA VAL A 319 42.46 -17.16 32.61
C VAL A 319 41.96 -18.61 32.73
N THR A 320 41.34 -19.12 31.67
CA THR A 320 40.71 -20.44 31.62
C THR A 320 41.50 -21.40 30.71
N ALA A 321 41.54 -22.70 31.02
CA ALA A 321 42.28 -23.69 30.24
C ALA A 321 41.56 -25.04 30.10
N SER A 322 41.85 -25.78 29.03
CA SER A 322 41.33 -27.13 28.80
C SER A 322 41.94 -28.21 29.71
N SER A 323 42.95 -27.85 30.50
CA SER A 323 43.55 -28.67 31.56
C SER A 323 43.38 -27.97 32.90
N ARG A 324 43.43 -28.71 34.01
CA ARG A 324 43.32 -28.10 35.34
C ARG A 324 44.55 -27.25 35.64
N ILE A 325 44.34 -25.94 35.73
CA ILE A 325 45.32 -25.00 36.28
C ILE A 325 45.52 -25.33 37.77
N LYS A 326 46.78 -25.38 38.21
CA LYS A 326 47.21 -25.53 39.61
C LYS A 326 47.25 -24.17 40.29
N ASN A 327 47.85 -23.20 39.62
CA ASN A 327 47.95 -21.80 40.00
C ASN A 327 48.20 -20.95 38.75
N TRP A 328 47.81 -19.68 38.76
CA TRP A 328 48.32 -18.70 37.80
C TRP A 328 48.65 -17.39 38.51
N GLN A 329 49.61 -16.65 37.97
CA GLN A 329 50.09 -15.40 38.54
C GLN A 329 50.45 -14.41 37.44
N VAL A 330 50.36 -13.11 37.75
CA VAL A 330 50.85 -12.04 36.86
C VAL A 330 52.21 -11.58 37.39
N VAL A 331 53.22 -11.63 36.53
CA VAL A 331 54.58 -11.16 36.80
C VAL A 331 54.83 -9.95 35.91
N GLU A 332 54.91 -8.76 36.52
CA GLU A 332 55.34 -7.57 35.80
C GLU A 332 56.85 -7.63 35.54
N GLN A 333 57.25 -7.58 34.26
CA GLN A 333 58.65 -7.55 33.85
C GLN A 333 58.85 -6.56 32.71
N ASP A 334 59.85 -5.68 32.83
CA ASP A 334 60.32 -4.75 31.79
C ASP A 334 59.26 -3.84 31.11
N GLY A 335 58.06 -3.74 31.68
CA GLY A 335 56.92 -2.97 31.16
C GLY A 335 55.79 -3.82 30.57
N GLU A 336 55.89 -5.15 30.63
CA GLU A 336 54.89 -6.12 30.20
C GLU A 336 54.26 -6.84 31.41
N GLN A 337 53.02 -7.34 31.27
CA GLN A 337 52.42 -8.27 32.22
C GLN A 337 52.56 -9.69 31.68
N ILE A 338 53.39 -10.53 32.31
CA ILE A 338 53.51 -11.95 31.95
C ILE A 338 52.55 -12.76 32.81
N VAL A 339 51.58 -13.41 32.18
CA VAL A 339 50.69 -14.39 32.82
C VAL A 339 51.40 -15.74 32.82
N ASP A 340 51.79 -16.19 34.01
CA ASP A 340 52.52 -17.42 34.26
C ASP A 340 51.54 -18.46 34.87
N VAL A 341 51.27 -19.52 34.12
CA VAL A 341 50.23 -20.53 34.41
C VAL A 341 50.88 -21.88 34.69
N GLU A 342 50.74 -22.39 35.92
CA GLU A 342 51.12 -23.77 36.26
C GLU A 342 49.94 -24.73 36.04
N PHE A 343 50.19 -25.89 35.42
CA PHE A 343 49.19 -26.95 35.29
C PHE A 343 49.32 -27.99 36.41
N LEU A 344 48.21 -28.66 36.74
CA LEU A 344 48.15 -29.69 37.78
C LEU A 344 48.87 -30.99 37.38
N SER A 345 49.10 -31.19 36.09
CA SER A 345 49.76 -32.36 35.50
C SER A 345 50.40 -31.98 34.17
N ALA A 346 51.62 -32.46 33.91
CA ALA A 346 52.35 -32.20 32.68
C ALA A 346 51.57 -32.63 31.41
N ILE A 347 51.47 -31.74 30.43
CA ILE A 347 50.68 -31.93 29.21
C ILE A 347 51.59 -32.38 28.06
N GLY A 348 51.19 -33.40 27.29
CA GLY A 348 52.06 -34.03 26.28
C GLY A 348 51.47 -34.17 24.86
N LYS A 349 50.42 -33.41 24.52
CA LYS A 349 49.82 -33.40 23.16
C LYS A 349 49.37 -32.01 22.72
N GLY A 350 48.52 -31.36 23.52
CA GLY A 350 48.05 -30.01 23.25
C GLY A 350 47.17 -29.48 24.37
N LEU A 351 46.94 -28.17 24.33
CA LEU A 351 46.29 -27.37 25.37
C LEU A 351 45.57 -26.20 24.69
N ASN A 352 44.32 -25.94 25.07
CA ASN A 352 43.69 -24.65 24.82
C ASN A 352 43.80 -23.80 26.09
N LEU A 353 44.25 -22.56 25.95
CA LEU A 353 44.34 -21.55 26.99
C LEU A 353 43.59 -20.31 26.49
N GLU A 354 42.68 -19.78 27.30
CA GLU A 354 41.75 -18.72 26.94
C GLU A 354 41.95 -17.56 27.93
N LEU A 355 42.37 -16.40 27.43
CA LEU A 355 42.57 -15.18 28.23
C LEU A 355 41.52 -14.14 27.85
N HIS A 356 40.88 -13.57 28.86
CA HIS A 356 39.91 -12.48 28.72
C HIS A 356 40.46 -11.22 29.37
N THR A 357 40.48 -10.10 28.63
CA THR A 357 41.02 -8.83 29.12
C THR A 357 40.15 -7.64 28.71
N GLU A 358 40.14 -6.58 29.52
CA GLU A 358 39.55 -5.28 29.21
C GLU A 358 40.61 -4.18 29.22
N ARG A 359 40.42 -3.13 28.42
CA ARG A 359 41.02 -1.81 28.66
C ARG A 359 40.09 -0.68 28.25
N LYS A 360 40.42 0.54 28.65
CA LYS A 360 39.67 1.74 28.30
C LYS A 360 40.10 2.32 26.94
N LEU A 361 39.13 2.87 26.20
CA LEU A 361 39.38 3.64 24.99
C LEU A 361 39.82 5.08 25.36
N ASP A 362 41.06 5.21 25.85
CA ASP A 362 41.62 6.50 26.30
C ASP A 362 42.15 7.39 25.16
N ALA A 363 42.47 6.80 24.01
CA ALA A 363 42.94 7.49 22.82
C ALA A 363 42.14 7.01 21.59
N ALA A 364 41.90 7.92 20.65
CA ALA A 364 41.23 7.58 19.39
C ALA A 364 42.11 6.68 18.50
N ASP A 365 43.43 6.78 18.61
CA ASP A 365 44.40 5.96 17.88
C ASP A 365 45.04 4.95 18.85
N PHE A 366 45.03 3.66 18.49
CA PHE A 366 45.64 2.60 19.32
C PHE A 366 46.04 1.36 18.50
N ASN A 367 47.00 0.61 19.05
CA ASN A 367 47.45 -0.66 18.50
C ASN A 367 46.54 -1.79 19.02
N ILE A 368 46.25 -2.77 18.16
CA ILE A 368 45.28 -3.85 18.41
C ILE A 368 45.98 -5.13 18.86
N ALA A 369 47.05 -5.49 18.14
CA ALA A 369 47.88 -6.65 18.43
C ALA A 369 49.24 -6.51 17.73
N GLY A 370 50.19 -7.33 18.17
CA GLY A 370 51.59 -7.31 17.75
C GLY A 370 52.51 -7.49 18.96
N TRP A 371 53.61 -8.22 18.80
CA TRP A 371 54.65 -8.31 19.82
C TRP A 371 56.01 -8.56 19.20
N LYS A 372 57.00 -7.80 19.65
CA LYS A 372 58.39 -7.90 19.20
C LYS A 372 59.28 -8.08 20.41
N GLU A 373 60.01 -9.19 20.47
CA GLU A 373 60.88 -9.54 21.61
C GLU A 373 61.82 -8.38 21.98
N GLY A 374 61.70 -7.87 23.21
CA GLY A 374 62.43 -6.69 23.70
C GLY A 374 61.75 -5.33 23.47
N GLN A 375 60.48 -5.31 23.04
CA GLN A 375 59.59 -4.15 23.03
C GLN A 375 58.26 -4.51 23.70
N PRO A 376 57.56 -3.57 24.37
CA PRO A 376 56.30 -3.88 25.06
C PRO A 376 55.24 -4.42 24.11
N ALA A 377 54.60 -5.54 24.48
CA ALA A 377 53.51 -6.15 23.73
C ALA A 377 52.35 -5.19 23.46
N GLU A 378 51.83 -5.24 22.23
CA GLU A 378 50.66 -4.49 21.75
C GLU A 378 49.40 -5.36 21.69
N GLY A 379 49.54 -6.68 21.84
CA GLY A 379 48.47 -7.68 21.95
C GLY A 379 48.85 -8.86 22.83
N ILE A 380 47.97 -9.87 22.92
CA ILE A 380 48.19 -11.07 23.72
C ILE A 380 48.90 -12.14 22.88
N HIS A 381 50.10 -12.55 23.31
CA HIS A 381 51.00 -13.45 22.56
C HIS A 381 51.63 -14.52 23.46
N ALA A 382 52.03 -15.65 22.88
CA ALA A 382 52.50 -16.82 23.62
C ALA A 382 54.04 -16.86 23.71
N MET A 383 54.58 -17.02 24.93
CA MET A 383 56.02 -17.12 25.18
C MET A 383 56.51 -18.58 25.18
N ASP A 384 57.82 -18.77 25.01
CA ASP A 384 58.51 -20.07 24.96
C ASP A 384 58.06 -21.01 23.82
N VAL A 385 57.44 -20.46 22.77
CA VAL A 385 56.91 -21.18 21.61
C VAL A 385 57.87 -21.10 20.41
N VAL A 386 58.02 -22.19 19.65
CA VAL A 386 58.86 -22.23 18.43
C VAL A 386 58.23 -21.44 17.27
N ARG A 387 56.91 -21.30 17.29
CA ARG A 387 56.10 -20.62 16.27
C ARG A 387 54.76 -20.18 16.86
N GLU A 388 54.41 -18.92 16.68
CA GLU A 388 53.02 -18.44 16.79
C GLU A 388 52.52 -17.99 15.42
N SER A 389 51.30 -18.37 15.05
CA SER A 389 50.60 -17.83 13.87
C SER A 389 49.10 -17.89 14.11
N GLY A 390 48.32 -16.96 13.54
CA GLY A 390 46.97 -16.74 14.05
C GLY A 390 46.05 -15.89 13.19
N GLN A 391 44.87 -15.62 13.74
CA GLN A 391 43.85 -14.74 13.17
C GLN A 391 43.42 -13.69 14.20
N ILE A 392 43.07 -12.49 13.72
CA ILE A 392 42.61 -11.36 14.54
C ILE A 392 41.30 -10.87 13.94
N ALA A 393 40.26 -10.73 14.75
CA ALA A 393 39.00 -10.12 14.37
C ALA A 393 38.74 -8.86 15.21
N VAL A 394 38.43 -7.75 14.53
CA VAL A 394 38.19 -6.44 15.17
C VAL A 394 36.73 -6.06 14.94
N ARG A 395 35.91 -6.13 15.99
CA ARG A 395 34.50 -5.73 16.01
C ARG A 395 34.36 -4.37 16.68
N HIS A 396 33.38 -3.59 16.24
CA HIS A 396 33.05 -2.29 16.84
C HIS A 396 31.54 -2.05 16.88
N ALA A 397 31.10 -1.25 17.85
CA ALA A 397 29.73 -0.75 17.91
C ALA A 397 29.35 0.05 16.64
N SER A 398 28.05 0.09 16.32
CA SER A 398 27.54 0.75 15.10
C SER A 398 27.70 2.26 15.07
N ASP A 399 27.87 2.89 16.22
CA ASP A 399 28.11 4.33 16.39
C ASP A 399 29.60 4.69 16.55
N ILE A 400 30.49 3.73 16.31
CA ILE A 400 31.95 3.92 16.19
C ILE A 400 32.36 3.68 14.73
N SER A 401 33.07 4.65 14.15
CA SER A 401 33.80 4.49 12.87
C SER A 401 35.20 3.97 13.17
N LEU A 402 35.60 2.90 12.50
CA LEU A 402 36.91 2.28 12.66
C LEU A 402 37.70 2.33 11.34
N THR A 403 38.86 2.97 11.37
CA THR A 403 39.76 3.16 10.23
C THR A 403 41.13 2.55 10.54
N VAL A 404 41.71 1.77 9.64
CA VAL A 404 43.07 1.24 9.80
C VAL A 404 44.09 2.34 9.47
N LEU A 405 45.03 2.59 10.38
CA LEU A 405 46.12 3.54 10.18
C LEU A 405 47.40 2.85 9.71
N GLU A 406 47.72 1.70 10.32
CA GLU A 406 48.92 0.93 10.00
C GLU A 406 48.60 -0.58 9.97
N GLN A 407 49.17 -1.27 8.98
CA GLN A 407 49.01 -2.70 8.76
C GLN A 407 50.34 -3.29 8.27
N GLN A 408 51.24 -3.62 9.20
CA GLN A 408 52.48 -4.35 8.91
C GLN A 408 52.38 -5.80 9.38
N GLY A 409 53.03 -6.73 8.70
CA GLY A 409 53.10 -8.16 9.07
C GLY A 409 51.81 -8.99 8.94
N VAL A 410 50.63 -8.35 8.86
CA VAL A 410 49.32 -9.03 8.77
C VAL A 410 48.66 -8.90 7.39
N VAL A 411 47.88 -9.91 7.02
CA VAL A 411 47.11 -9.98 5.76
C VAL A 411 45.62 -9.98 6.06
N ARG A 412 44.85 -9.06 5.48
CA ARG A 412 43.38 -9.04 5.61
C ARG A 412 42.77 -10.25 4.90
N ILE A 413 41.77 -10.88 5.51
CA ILE A 413 41.08 -12.07 4.98
C ILE A 413 39.58 -11.81 4.74
N GLU A 414 38.94 -12.67 3.96
CA GLU A 414 37.48 -12.64 3.75
C GLU A 414 36.74 -13.35 4.90
N PRO A 415 35.49 -12.94 5.24
CA PRO A 415 34.71 -13.57 6.31
C PRO A 415 34.52 -15.09 6.19
N SER A 416 34.57 -15.63 4.96
CA SER A 416 34.49 -17.05 4.64
C SER A 416 35.72 -17.88 5.05
N ALA A 417 36.83 -17.23 5.39
CA ALA A 417 38.10 -17.87 5.80
C ALA A 417 38.43 -17.64 7.30
N VAL A 418 37.49 -17.07 8.04
CA VAL A 418 37.59 -16.75 9.47
C VAL A 418 37.22 -17.97 10.31
N ASP A 419 37.83 -18.14 11.49
CA ASP A 419 37.42 -19.17 12.44
C ASP A 419 36.02 -18.91 13.01
N GLU A 420 35.26 -19.96 13.32
CA GLU A 420 33.91 -19.87 13.89
C GLU A 420 33.88 -19.04 15.20
N LYS A 421 34.92 -19.14 16.04
CA LYS A 421 35.07 -18.30 17.26
C LYS A 421 35.23 -16.80 16.98
N LEU A 422 35.69 -16.44 15.78
CA LEU A 422 35.99 -15.06 15.38
C LEU A 422 34.95 -14.49 14.39
N ALA A 423 33.95 -15.29 14.00
CA ALA A 423 32.91 -14.89 13.06
C ALA A 423 31.92 -13.90 13.68
N GLY A 424 31.56 -12.84 12.94
CA GLY A 424 30.58 -11.85 13.40
C GLY A 424 30.32 -10.75 12.38
N SER A 425 29.20 -10.05 12.55
CA SER A 425 28.90 -8.83 11.80
C SER A 425 29.87 -7.70 12.16
N ASN A 426 30.16 -6.83 11.19
CA ASN A 426 31.07 -5.68 11.31
C ASN A 426 32.50 -6.02 11.83
N ALA A 427 32.97 -7.25 11.64
CA ALA A 427 34.33 -7.64 11.96
C ALA A 427 35.31 -7.30 10.82
N LEU A 428 36.40 -6.58 11.11
CA LEU A 428 37.58 -6.53 10.24
C LEU A 428 38.54 -7.67 10.62
N THR A 429 38.82 -8.58 9.69
CA THR A 429 39.54 -9.82 9.98
C THR A 429 40.89 -9.91 9.26
N TYR A 430 41.91 -10.34 10.00
CA TYR A 430 43.31 -10.41 9.58
C TYR A 430 43.93 -11.76 9.96
N LYS A 431 45.02 -12.12 9.28
CA LYS A 431 45.81 -13.31 9.51
C LYS A 431 47.29 -12.96 9.63
N PHE A 432 47.98 -13.56 10.60
CA PHE A 432 49.40 -13.35 10.85
C PHE A 432 50.18 -14.67 10.91
N TYR A 433 51.47 -14.62 10.61
CA TYR A 433 52.34 -15.79 10.46
C TYR A 433 53.55 -15.82 11.40
N SER A 434 53.71 -14.76 12.20
CA SER A 434 54.73 -14.47 13.21
C SER A 434 54.14 -13.38 14.13
N PRO A 435 54.46 -13.32 15.43
CA PRO A 435 53.96 -12.25 16.31
C PRO A 435 54.59 -10.87 16.03
N ASP A 436 55.73 -10.83 15.34
CA ASP A 436 56.38 -9.58 14.91
C ASP A 436 55.61 -8.91 13.75
N PHE A 437 54.55 -8.19 14.12
CA PHE A 437 53.67 -7.40 13.27
C PHE A 437 53.17 -6.17 14.05
N SER A 438 52.49 -5.23 13.38
CA SER A 438 51.74 -4.18 14.08
C SER A 438 50.48 -3.79 13.29
N LEU A 439 49.40 -3.57 14.02
CA LEU A 439 48.07 -3.24 13.50
C LEU A 439 47.47 -2.09 14.33
N THR A 440 47.51 -0.88 13.78
CA THR A 440 47.01 0.34 14.41
C THR A 440 45.68 0.77 13.79
N VAL A 441 44.72 1.15 14.62
CA VAL A 441 43.44 1.73 14.16
C VAL A 441 43.17 3.08 14.80
N ASN A 442 42.38 3.87 14.08
CA ASN A 442 41.64 4.99 14.62
C ASN A 442 40.17 4.56 14.84
N ALA A 443 39.67 4.69 16.07
CA ALA A 443 38.26 4.63 16.41
C ALA A 443 37.74 6.03 16.75
N LYS A 444 36.63 6.45 16.14
CA LYS A 444 35.94 7.73 16.43
C LYS A 444 34.43 7.56 16.46
N PRO A 445 33.68 8.28 17.31
CA PRO A 445 32.22 8.32 17.24
C PRO A 445 31.73 8.77 15.86
N VAL A 446 30.65 8.16 15.37
CA VAL A 446 30.02 8.51 14.08
C VAL A 446 29.08 9.70 14.27
N GLU A 447 29.26 10.76 13.48
CA GLU A 447 28.32 11.89 13.52
C GLU A 447 26.92 11.46 13.01
N PRO A 448 25.82 11.88 13.69
CA PRO A 448 24.46 11.56 13.29
C PRO A 448 24.13 12.22 11.95
N ARG A 449 23.50 11.47 11.04
CA ARG A 449 23.10 11.98 9.72
C ARG A 449 21.61 12.27 9.71
N LEU A 450 21.28 13.56 9.72
CA LEU A 450 19.91 14.05 9.77
C LEU A 450 19.41 14.44 8.37
N ILE A 451 18.28 13.87 7.96
CA ILE A 451 17.54 14.21 6.75
C ILE A 451 16.14 14.67 7.18
N VAL A 452 15.60 15.74 6.57
CA VAL A 452 14.30 16.31 6.96
C VAL A 452 13.40 16.57 5.76
N GLY A 453 12.20 16.00 5.79
CA GLY A 453 11.06 16.44 4.97
C GLY A 453 10.26 17.49 5.74
N HIS A 454 10.11 18.69 5.18
CA HIS A 454 9.53 19.85 5.88
C HIS A 454 8.27 20.35 5.15
N ARG A 455 7.13 20.45 5.84
CA ARG A 455 5.93 21.15 5.35
C ARG A 455 5.63 22.33 6.26
N MET A 456 5.70 23.53 5.70
CA MET A 456 5.34 24.79 6.35
C MET A 456 3.97 25.25 5.81
N VAL A 457 3.04 25.53 6.70
CA VAL A 457 1.71 26.10 6.38
C VAL A 457 1.59 27.42 7.14
N LEU A 458 1.45 28.51 6.40
CA LEU A 458 1.37 29.87 6.92
C LEU A 458 -0.02 30.43 6.62
N THR A 459 -0.76 30.83 7.65
CA THR A 459 -2.17 31.26 7.55
C THR A 459 -2.30 32.71 8.01
N PHE A 460 -2.54 33.62 7.07
CA PHE A 460 -2.82 35.03 7.37
C PHE A 460 -4.26 35.19 7.88
N GLN A 461 -4.41 35.42 9.19
CA GLN A 461 -5.63 35.91 9.84
C GLN A 461 -5.74 37.43 9.69
N ASP A 462 -6.74 38.07 10.31
CA ASP A 462 -6.92 39.53 10.23
C ASP A 462 -5.91 40.32 11.10
N ASP A 463 -5.38 39.72 12.16
CA ASP A 463 -4.48 40.33 13.16
C ASP A 463 -3.22 39.51 13.48
N GLU A 464 -3.18 38.22 13.15
CA GLU A 464 -2.02 37.33 13.33
C GLU A 464 -1.65 36.49 12.09
N LEU A 465 -0.43 35.97 12.08
CA LEU A 465 0.06 34.96 11.15
C LEU A 465 0.30 33.65 11.92
N GLU A 466 -0.60 32.69 11.77
CA GLU A 466 -0.36 31.32 12.24
C GLU A 466 0.68 30.65 11.33
N VAL A 467 1.59 29.87 11.93
CA VAL A 467 2.65 29.11 11.24
C VAL A 467 2.70 27.71 11.85
N SER A 468 2.24 26.72 11.09
CA SER A 468 2.35 25.29 11.40
C SER A 468 3.50 24.68 10.60
N ASN A 469 4.46 24.09 11.29
CA ASN A 469 5.60 23.41 10.69
C ASN A 469 5.51 21.92 11.04
N SER A 470 5.57 21.05 10.03
CA SER A 470 5.63 19.60 10.19
C SER A 470 6.96 19.11 9.61
N LEU A 471 7.83 18.60 10.47
CA LEU A 471 9.18 18.15 10.16
C LEU A 471 9.27 16.63 10.39
N ASN A 472 9.35 15.88 9.30
CA ASN A 472 9.63 14.44 9.36
C ASN A 472 11.15 14.26 9.34
N TYR A 473 11.73 13.96 10.49
CA TYR A 473 13.15 13.63 10.63
C TYR A 473 13.37 12.16 10.28
N SER A 474 14.43 11.91 9.53
CA SER A 474 15.00 10.57 9.29
C SER A 474 16.45 10.60 9.80
N VAL A 475 16.72 9.83 10.86
CA VAL A 475 17.97 9.86 11.62
C VAL A 475 18.78 8.60 11.30
N GLU A 476 19.85 8.76 10.54
CA GLU A 476 20.76 7.70 10.14
C GLU A 476 22.05 7.69 10.99
N ARG A 477 22.75 6.54 10.98
CA ARG A 477 24.06 6.25 11.59
C ARG A 477 24.10 6.26 13.12
N MET A 478 23.78 7.39 13.76
CA MET A 478 23.75 7.55 15.22
C MET A 478 22.44 8.23 15.61
N GLY A 479 21.76 7.68 16.61
CA GLY A 479 20.53 8.30 17.15
C GLY A 479 20.83 9.56 17.96
N VAL A 480 19.87 10.48 18.03
CA VAL A 480 20.03 11.80 18.67
C VAL A 480 19.16 11.94 19.94
N PHE A 481 19.58 12.84 20.84
CA PHE A 481 18.84 13.25 22.04
C PHE A 481 18.25 14.67 21.95
N GLU A 482 18.84 15.54 21.11
CA GLU A 482 18.42 16.93 20.95
C GLU A 482 18.32 17.27 19.45
N LEU A 483 17.26 17.98 19.06
CA LEU A 483 17.13 18.64 17.76
C LEU A 483 17.17 20.15 17.97
N LYS A 484 17.84 20.89 17.08
CA LYS A 484 18.03 22.33 17.20
C LYS A 484 17.51 23.04 15.96
N LEU A 485 16.65 24.03 16.14
CA LEU A 485 16.03 24.81 15.08
C LEU A 485 16.24 26.31 15.35
N ARG A 486 16.56 27.06 14.31
CA ARG A 486 16.65 28.53 14.34
C ARG A 486 15.26 29.10 14.08
N LEU A 487 14.80 29.95 14.98
CA LEU A 487 13.52 30.65 14.86
C LEU A 487 13.73 32.03 14.19
N PRO A 488 12.86 32.42 13.24
CA PRO A 488 12.83 33.77 12.68
C PRO A 488 12.58 34.86 13.73
N GLU A 489 12.78 36.12 13.32
CA GLU A 489 12.36 37.27 14.13
C GLU A 489 10.84 37.36 14.27
N LYS A 490 10.39 37.98 15.38
CA LYS A 490 8.98 38.14 15.82
C LYS A 490 8.15 36.86 16.03
N LEU A 491 8.52 35.71 15.45
CA LEU A 491 7.81 34.43 15.64
C LEU A 491 7.87 33.98 17.12
N GLN A 492 6.72 33.55 17.66
CA GLN A 492 6.55 32.95 18.99
C GLN A 492 6.17 31.48 18.85
N ILE A 493 6.54 30.61 19.80
CA ILE A 493 6.18 29.18 19.78
C ILE A 493 5.01 28.95 20.75
N ASP A 494 3.95 28.32 20.25
CA ASP A 494 2.77 27.93 21.02
C ASP A 494 2.91 26.53 21.61
N ASP A 495 3.32 25.57 20.77
CA ASP A 495 3.40 24.16 21.11
C ASP A 495 4.40 23.42 20.21
N VAL A 496 4.96 22.34 20.74
CA VAL A 496 5.82 21.40 20.01
C VAL A 496 5.37 19.99 20.34
N ILE A 497 4.94 19.23 19.32
CA ILE A 497 4.37 17.89 19.48
C ILE A 497 5.27 16.89 18.75
N SER A 498 5.75 15.87 19.46
CA SER A 498 6.44 14.71 18.85
C SER A 498 6.24 13.44 19.70
N PRO A 499 6.09 12.24 19.10
CA PRO A 499 5.90 10.99 19.85
C PRO A 499 7.03 10.61 20.81
N ARG A 500 8.22 11.22 20.69
CA ARG A 500 9.39 10.99 21.55
C ARG A 500 9.81 12.23 22.33
N LEU A 501 8.96 13.25 22.43
CA LEU A 501 9.27 14.50 23.15
C LEU A 501 9.43 14.25 24.66
N LYS A 502 10.45 14.86 25.25
CA LYS A 502 10.63 15.00 26.71
C LYS A 502 10.29 16.41 27.18
N GLU A 503 10.88 17.41 26.53
CA GLU A 503 10.70 18.84 26.79
C GLU A 503 11.21 19.65 25.59
N PHE A 504 10.80 20.91 25.47
CA PHE A 504 11.40 21.87 24.54
C PHE A 504 11.77 23.15 25.28
N ASN A 505 12.77 23.87 24.74
CA ASN A 505 13.27 25.11 25.32
C ASN A 505 13.59 26.11 24.20
N VAL A 506 13.11 27.35 24.33
CA VAL A 506 13.43 28.45 23.42
C VAL A 506 14.44 29.37 24.09
N THR A 507 15.65 29.42 23.57
CA THR A 507 16.70 30.33 24.03
C THR A 507 16.58 31.67 23.30
N GLU A 508 16.34 32.76 24.05
CA GLU A 508 16.25 34.12 23.51
C GLU A 508 17.59 34.56 22.87
N GLU A 509 18.71 34.24 23.50
CA GLU A 509 20.06 34.45 22.96
C GLU A 509 20.28 33.59 21.70
N GLY A 510 20.06 34.18 20.53
CA GLY A 510 20.22 33.54 19.23
C GLY A 510 18.95 32.87 18.67
N ARG A 511 17.78 33.05 19.30
CA ARG A 511 16.47 32.52 18.86
C ARG A 511 16.53 31.02 18.50
N LEU A 512 17.01 30.20 19.43
CA LEU A 512 17.19 28.76 19.23
C LEU A 512 16.11 27.95 19.94
N LEU A 513 15.30 27.20 19.19
CA LEU A 513 14.45 26.15 19.72
C LEU A 513 15.28 24.86 19.84
N THR A 514 15.45 24.36 21.06
CA THR A 514 16.00 23.02 21.33
C THR A 514 14.86 22.10 21.74
N VAL A 515 14.70 21.00 21.01
CA VAL A 515 13.69 19.95 21.26
C VAL A 515 14.42 18.73 21.80
N THR A 516 14.17 18.39 23.06
CA THR A 516 14.83 17.30 23.78
C THR A 516 13.96 16.06 23.73
N LEU A 517 14.54 14.94 23.32
CA LEU A 517 13.87 13.65 23.19
C LEU A 517 13.97 12.82 24.48
N LEU A 518 13.06 11.86 24.64
CA LEU A 518 12.99 10.95 25.78
C LEU A 518 14.21 10.01 25.86
N GLU A 519 14.72 9.60 24.69
CA GLU A 519 15.77 8.60 24.51
C GLU A 519 16.54 8.83 23.20
N ARG A 520 17.66 8.12 23.01
CA ARG A 520 18.52 8.23 21.81
C ARG A 520 17.80 7.68 20.58
N THR A 521 17.11 8.56 19.85
CA THR A 521 16.17 8.15 18.80
C THR A 521 16.87 8.01 17.44
N LEU A 522 16.66 6.87 16.78
CA LEU A 522 17.17 6.50 15.45
C LEU A 522 15.99 6.15 14.53
N GLY A 523 16.14 6.33 13.22
CA GLY A 523 15.06 6.09 12.25
C GLY A 523 14.15 7.30 12.06
N GLU A 524 12.90 7.08 11.67
CA GLU A 524 11.98 8.15 11.25
C GLU A 524 10.98 8.55 12.34
N PHE A 525 10.80 9.87 12.55
CA PHE A 525 9.76 10.41 13.43
C PHE A 525 9.33 11.84 13.05
N PRO A 526 8.04 12.20 13.28
CA PRO A 526 7.56 13.55 13.06
C PRO A 526 7.81 14.47 14.28
N VAL A 527 8.02 15.75 14.00
CA VAL A 527 7.93 16.87 14.94
C VAL A 527 6.99 17.90 14.34
N GLU A 528 5.88 18.20 15.00
CA GLU A 528 5.00 19.33 14.67
C GLU A 528 5.33 20.52 15.59
N ILE A 529 5.42 21.72 15.03
CA ILE A 529 5.64 22.97 15.76
C ILE A 529 4.54 23.94 15.36
N ARG A 530 3.84 24.48 16.36
CA ARG A 530 2.85 25.54 16.20
C ARG A 530 3.41 26.85 16.75
N SER A 531 3.15 27.91 16.02
CA SER A 531 3.76 29.21 16.25
C SER A 531 2.90 30.31 15.63
N HIS A 532 2.83 31.48 16.27
CA HIS A 532 2.13 32.66 15.75
C HIS A 532 3.05 33.87 15.68
N ARG A 533 2.57 34.92 15.00
CA ARG A 533 3.24 36.22 14.91
C ARG A 533 2.23 37.32 14.62
N ASP A 534 2.16 38.33 15.48
CA ASP A 534 1.28 39.50 15.31
C ASP A 534 1.54 40.22 13.96
N LEU A 535 0.46 40.69 13.31
CA LEU A 535 0.49 41.44 12.03
C LEU A 535 0.19 42.94 12.22
N THR A 536 0.49 43.47 13.41
CA THR A 536 0.11 44.82 13.88
C THR A 536 0.63 45.97 13.02
N ASP A 537 1.77 45.82 12.35
CA ASP A 537 2.31 46.79 11.38
C ASP A 537 2.31 46.19 9.96
N SER A 538 1.14 46.08 9.34
CA SER A 538 0.97 45.63 7.95
C SER A 538 1.38 46.71 6.93
N GLY A 539 2.69 46.99 6.83
CA GLY A 539 3.25 48.01 5.92
C GLY A 539 4.65 47.68 5.42
N ASP A 540 4.79 47.64 4.09
CA ASP A 540 5.99 47.31 3.30
C ASP A 540 6.54 45.88 3.46
N GLY A 541 7.32 45.43 2.46
CA GLY A 541 7.59 44.02 2.20
C GLY A 541 8.38 43.30 3.29
N GLU A 542 7.77 42.28 3.89
CA GLU A 542 8.37 41.48 4.96
C GLU A 542 8.62 40.04 4.48
N THR A 543 9.70 39.41 4.97
CA THR A 543 10.01 38.00 4.63
C THR A 543 9.17 37.04 5.48
N LEU A 544 8.60 36.00 4.86
CA LEU A 544 7.89 34.94 5.57
C LEU A 544 8.76 34.29 6.66
N PRO A 545 8.25 34.09 7.89
CA PRO A 545 9.01 33.49 8.98
C PRO A 545 9.12 31.97 8.83
N LEU A 546 10.13 31.51 8.09
CA LEU A 546 10.39 30.08 7.85
C LEU A 546 11.38 29.50 8.89
N ILE A 547 10.93 28.60 9.78
CA ILE A 547 11.81 27.90 10.74
C ILE A 547 12.89 27.09 10.00
N GLU A 548 14.13 27.08 10.51
CA GLU A 548 15.28 26.38 9.90
C GLU A 548 15.84 25.29 10.83
N PRO A 549 15.77 24.00 10.47
CA PRO A 549 16.38 22.92 11.25
C PRO A 549 17.90 22.87 11.04
N LEU A 550 18.67 22.75 12.13
CA LEU A 550 20.13 22.82 12.13
C LEU A 550 20.77 21.43 12.26
N GLY A 551 21.98 21.27 11.72
CA GLY A 551 22.69 19.98 11.68
C GLY A 551 22.14 18.99 10.64
N VAL A 552 21.26 19.46 9.75
CA VAL A 552 20.62 18.66 8.70
C VAL A 552 21.51 18.60 7.46
N GLU A 553 21.78 17.39 6.94
CA GLU A 553 22.55 17.18 5.70
C GLU A 553 21.69 17.47 4.46
N ARG A 554 20.40 17.11 4.51
CA ARG A 554 19.43 17.38 3.44
C ARG A 554 18.06 17.75 3.99
N GLU A 555 17.67 18.99 3.77
CA GLU A 555 16.29 19.46 3.92
C GLU A 555 15.57 19.38 2.57
N THR A 556 14.30 19.00 2.57
CA THR A 556 13.42 19.05 1.38
C THR A 556 12.07 19.58 1.82
N GLY A 557 11.79 20.83 1.46
CA GLY A 557 10.73 21.63 2.03
C GLY A 557 9.62 22.00 1.05
N THR A 558 8.41 22.15 1.58
CA THR A 558 7.23 22.72 0.91
C THR A 558 6.64 23.81 1.79
N ILE A 559 6.20 24.90 1.16
CA ILE A 559 5.70 26.11 1.80
C ILE A 559 4.33 26.40 1.19
N GLN A 560 3.29 26.53 2.01
CA GLN A 560 1.94 26.87 1.57
C GLN A 560 1.47 28.11 2.31
N VAL A 561 1.06 29.15 1.58
CA VAL A 561 0.49 30.38 2.14
C VAL A 561 -1.01 30.43 1.90
N PHE A 562 -1.75 30.34 3.00
CA PHE A 562 -3.19 30.53 3.06
C PHE A 562 -3.50 31.97 3.52
N ALA A 563 -4.53 32.58 2.94
CA ALA A 563 -4.99 33.91 3.33
C ALA A 563 -6.52 33.99 3.32
N ARG A 564 -7.10 34.74 4.27
CA ARG A 564 -8.55 35.02 4.26
C ARG A 564 -8.95 35.70 2.94
N PRO A 565 -10.19 35.55 2.44
CA PRO A 565 -10.62 36.21 1.20
C PRO A 565 -10.42 37.74 1.20
N ALA A 566 -10.51 38.36 2.37
CA ALA A 566 -10.25 39.78 2.63
C ALA A 566 -8.81 40.22 2.34
N ILE A 567 -7.84 39.30 2.37
CA ILE A 567 -6.40 39.59 2.34
C ILE A 567 -5.83 39.15 0.99
N GLU A 568 -5.08 40.04 0.38
CA GLU A 568 -4.22 39.78 -0.77
C GLU A 568 -2.77 39.72 -0.28
N VAL A 569 -2.19 38.52 -0.23
CA VAL A 569 -0.74 38.37 -0.01
C VAL A 569 -0.08 38.43 -1.38
N ILE A 570 0.65 39.50 -1.64
CA ILE A 570 1.39 39.75 -2.89
C ILE A 570 2.83 39.31 -2.66
N THR A 571 3.39 38.46 -3.54
CA THR A 571 4.80 38.06 -3.46
C THR A 571 5.67 38.92 -4.36
N GLU A 572 6.78 39.42 -3.83
CA GLU A 572 7.77 40.19 -4.59
C GLU A 572 8.70 39.24 -5.36
N THR A 573 8.19 38.73 -6.49
CA THR A 573 8.82 37.66 -7.31
C THR A 573 10.29 37.91 -7.65
N ASP A 574 10.70 39.16 -7.86
CA ASP A 574 12.07 39.54 -8.24
C ASP A 574 13.10 39.38 -7.09
N GLN A 575 12.64 39.13 -5.86
CA GLN A 575 13.47 38.98 -4.66
C GLN A 575 13.39 37.57 -4.04
N LEU A 576 12.87 36.58 -4.78
CA LEU A 576 12.82 35.18 -4.33
C LEU A 576 14.21 34.52 -4.33
N GLU A 577 14.63 33.97 -3.20
CA GLU A 577 15.87 33.18 -3.09
C GLU A 577 15.59 31.73 -2.65
N GLY A 578 16.31 30.77 -3.25
CA GLY A 578 16.31 29.35 -2.86
C GLY A 578 15.08 28.52 -3.24
N VAL A 579 13.94 29.17 -3.46
CA VAL A 579 12.62 28.54 -3.66
C VAL A 579 12.23 28.35 -5.13
N GLN A 580 11.27 27.45 -5.40
CA GLN A 580 10.61 27.27 -6.70
C GLN A 580 9.08 27.31 -6.53
N PRO A 581 8.32 28.01 -7.38
CA PRO A 581 6.86 28.07 -7.27
C PRO A 581 6.21 26.74 -7.65
N VAL A 582 5.20 26.32 -6.89
CA VAL A 582 4.40 25.11 -7.11
C VAL A 582 3.01 25.52 -7.62
N PRO A 583 2.45 24.86 -8.65
CA PRO A 583 1.11 25.18 -9.14
C PRO A 583 0.05 25.02 -8.04
N THR A 584 -0.64 26.12 -7.71
CA THR A 584 -1.74 26.11 -6.73
C THR A 584 -3.06 25.66 -7.39
N SER A 585 -3.74 24.74 -6.73
CA SER A 585 -5.17 24.49 -6.95
C SER A 585 -5.99 25.50 -6.12
N THR A 586 -7.26 25.70 -6.47
CA THR A 586 -8.22 26.45 -5.64
C THR A 586 -8.65 25.59 -4.43
N GLU A 587 -7.71 25.30 -3.54
CA GLU A 587 -7.96 24.63 -2.27
C GLU A 587 -8.42 25.66 -1.22
N VAL A 588 -9.52 25.33 -0.52
CA VAL A 588 -10.08 26.15 0.55
C VAL A 588 -10.20 25.28 1.80
N LYS A 589 -9.63 25.74 2.92
CA LYS A 589 -9.65 25.07 4.22
C LYS A 589 -10.12 26.05 5.28
N ASN A 590 -11.13 25.68 6.07
CA ASN A 590 -11.68 26.49 7.16
C ASN A 590 -12.04 27.95 6.78
N GLY A 591 -12.52 28.17 5.55
CA GLY A 591 -12.84 29.51 5.01
C GLY A 591 -11.63 30.30 4.47
N VAL A 592 -10.42 29.76 4.60
CA VAL A 592 -9.16 30.35 4.14
C VAL A 592 -8.75 29.73 2.80
N ARG A 593 -8.30 30.54 1.83
CA ARG A 593 -7.91 30.08 0.49
C ARG A 593 -6.40 29.91 0.38
N LEU A 594 -5.93 28.87 -0.31
CA LEU A 594 -4.53 28.77 -0.74
C LEU A 594 -4.26 29.90 -1.74
N ASN A 595 -3.31 30.78 -1.42
CA ASN A 595 -2.89 31.87 -2.30
C ASN A 595 -1.72 31.42 -3.16
N SER A 596 -0.64 30.99 -2.51
CA SER A 596 0.64 30.67 -3.14
C SER A 596 1.32 29.47 -2.47
N ALA A 597 2.16 28.76 -3.23
CA ALA A 597 2.90 27.62 -2.75
C ALA A 597 4.29 27.53 -3.41
N TRP A 598 5.26 27.03 -2.66
CA TRP A 598 6.64 26.84 -3.12
C TRP A 598 7.23 25.52 -2.60
N SER A 599 8.31 25.08 -3.24
CA SER A 599 9.21 24.04 -2.75
C SER A 599 10.64 24.55 -2.68
N PHE A 600 11.47 23.93 -1.83
CA PHE A 600 12.90 24.22 -1.74
C PHE A 600 13.70 22.99 -1.31
N THR A 601 14.98 22.95 -1.69
CA THR A 601 15.91 21.84 -1.36
C THR A 601 17.25 22.34 -0.81
N ARG A 602 17.33 23.64 -0.50
CA ARG A 602 18.51 24.33 0.03
C ARG A 602 18.09 25.60 0.77
N ARG A 603 18.91 26.04 1.72
CA ARG A 603 18.83 27.36 2.37
C ARG A 603 19.85 28.33 1.72
N PRO A 604 19.67 29.66 1.85
CA PRO A 604 18.49 30.32 2.40
C PRO A 604 17.27 30.12 1.51
N ALA A 605 16.07 30.19 2.11
CA ALA A 605 14.80 30.23 1.41
C ALA A 605 14.15 31.56 1.81
N VAL A 606 14.02 32.48 0.85
CA VAL A 606 13.57 33.86 1.10
C VAL A 606 12.36 34.14 0.24
N ILE A 607 11.26 34.50 0.89
CA ILE A 607 9.99 34.85 0.26
C ILE A 607 9.51 36.18 0.86
N PRO A 608 9.82 37.32 0.22
CA PRO A 608 9.27 38.61 0.61
C PRO A 608 7.82 38.74 0.12
N VAL A 609 6.94 39.16 1.03
CA VAL A 609 5.52 39.36 0.77
C VAL A 609 5.04 40.70 1.32
N ARG A 610 4.01 41.24 0.69
CA ARG A 610 3.25 42.40 1.16
C ARG A 610 1.78 42.03 1.27
N THR A 611 1.14 42.38 2.39
CA THR A 611 -0.30 42.22 2.60
C THR A 611 -1.06 43.47 2.18
N GLU A 612 -2.14 43.31 1.42
CA GLU A 612 -3.13 44.36 1.16
C GLU A 612 -4.52 43.86 1.55
N ARG A 613 -5.30 44.68 2.25
CA ARG A 613 -6.69 44.37 2.59
C ARG A 613 -7.60 44.85 1.47
N LYS A 614 -8.41 43.97 0.89
CA LYS A 614 -9.38 44.30 -0.14
C LYS A 614 -10.50 45.17 0.44
N PRO A 615 -10.93 46.25 -0.23
CA PRO A 615 -12.08 47.02 0.19
C PRO A 615 -13.35 46.16 0.11
N THR A 616 -14.35 46.43 0.95
CA THR A 616 -15.63 45.73 0.94
C THR A 616 -16.28 45.80 -0.44
N ARG A 617 -16.69 44.65 -0.98
CA ARG A 617 -17.45 44.59 -2.22
C ARG A 617 -18.88 44.18 -1.93
N LEU A 618 -19.81 45.10 -2.17
CA LEU A 618 -21.25 44.86 -2.09
C LEU A 618 -21.79 44.59 -3.50
N SER A 619 -22.51 43.49 -3.66
CA SER A 619 -23.34 43.22 -4.84
C SER A 619 -24.78 42.94 -4.38
N ALA A 620 -25.78 43.17 -5.23
CA ALA A 620 -27.18 42.92 -4.89
C ALA A 620 -27.94 42.24 -6.03
N PHE A 621 -28.87 41.37 -5.66
CA PHE A 621 -29.84 40.78 -6.56
C PHE A 621 -31.27 41.10 -6.09
N VAL A 622 -32.15 41.44 -7.02
CA VAL A 622 -33.56 41.79 -6.77
C VAL A 622 -34.47 40.77 -7.45
N GLY A 623 -35.26 40.03 -6.68
CA GLY A 623 -36.28 39.11 -7.22
C GLY A 623 -37.67 39.63 -6.87
N THR A 624 -38.39 40.21 -7.82
CA THR A 624 -39.75 40.74 -7.59
C THR A 624 -40.82 39.83 -8.18
N THR A 625 -41.68 39.27 -7.34
CA THR A 625 -42.92 38.60 -7.76
C THR A 625 -44.09 39.58 -7.65
N ILE A 626 -44.84 39.74 -8.74
CA ILE A 626 -46.06 40.54 -8.83
C ILE A 626 -47.21 39.55 -9.01
N SER A 627 -48.17 39.50 -8.09
CA SER A 627 -49.34 38.61 -8.15
C SER A 627 -50.61 39.45 -8.32
N VAL A 628 -51.22 39.36 -9.50
CA VAL A 628 -52.42 40.14 -9.87
C VAL A 628 -53.67 39.31 -9.65
N GLN A 629 -54.58 39.82 -8.81
CA GLN A 629 -55.85 39.21 -8.41
C GLN A 629 -57.01 40.12 -8.83
N ASP A 630 -58.25 39.63 -8.74
CA ASP A 630 -59.45 40.36 -9.20
C ASP A 630 -59.71 41.72 -8.50
N GLU A 631 -59.19 41.96 -7.29
CA GLU A 631 -59.39 43.20 -6.49
C GLU A 631 -58.08 43.93 -6.12
N LEU A 632 -56.92 43.26 -6.27
CA LEU A 632 -55.67 43.59 -5.57
C LEU A 632 -54.46 43.15 -6.39
N THR A 633 -53.38 43.94 -6.38
CA THR A 633 -52.05 43.50 -6.84
C THR A 633 -51.07 43.40 -5.68
N GLN A 634 -50.63 42.18 -5.36
CA GLN A 634 -49.64 41.94 -4.30
C GLN A 634 -48.23 41.93 -4.90
N VAL A 635 -47.30 42.69 -4.31
CA VAL A 635 -45.90 42.73 -4.77
C VAL A 635 -44.97 42.26 -3.66
N ARG A 636 -44.15 41.25 -3.95
CA ARG A 636 -43.17 40.64 -3.04
C ARG A 636 -41.78 40.70 -3.67
N THR A 637 -40.94 41.58 -3.15
CA THR A 637 -39.54 41.71 -3.57
C THR A 637 -38.60 41.05 -2.57
N GLN A 638 -37.88 40.03 -3.00
CA GLN A 638 -36.72 39.48 -2.32
C GLN A 638 -35.48 40.29 -2.70
N LEU A 639 -34.69 40.71 -1.71
CA LEU A 639 -33.49 41.53 -1.88
C LEU A 639 -32.29 40.82 -1.26
N ASP A 640 -31.46 40.21 -2.12
CA ASP A 640 -30.30 39.42 -1.74
C ASP A 640 -29.03 40.27 -1.89
N TYR A 641 -28.48 40.75 -0.76
CA TYR A 641 -27.15 41.35 -0.74
C TYR A 641 -26.08 40.26 -0.62
N LEU A 642 -25.01 40.38 -1.39
CA LEU A 642 -23.78 39.62 -1.26
C LEU A 642 -22.67 40.56 -0.79
N VAL A 643 -22.18 40.34 0.43
CA VAL A 643 -21.09 41.07 1.07
C VAL A 643 -19.80 40.27 0.94
N GLU A 644 -18.86 40.76 0.13
CA GLU A 644 -17.54 40.16 -0.07
C GLU A 644 -16.44 40.96 0.66
N TYR A 645 -15.39 40.25 1.04
CA TYR A 645 -14.16 40.73 1.69
C TYR A 645 -14.29 41.21 3.15
N SER A 646 -15.17 42.15 3.49
CA SER A 646 -15.33 42.63 4.88
C SER A 646 -16.81 42.75 5.28
N GLY A 647 -17.10 42.53 6.56
CA GLY A 647 -18.48 42.45 7.05
C GLY A 647 -19.20 43.80 7.02
N LEU A 648 -20.53 43.75 6.81
CA LEU A 648 -21.43 44.90 6.90
C LEU A 648 -22.65 44.57 7.76
N ASN A 649 -23.04 45.50 8.62
CA ASN A 649 -24.30 45.45 9.37
C ASN A 649 -25.38 46.40 8.82
N THR A 650 -25.02 47.33 7.94
CA THR A 650 -25.92 48.38 7.44
C THR A 650 -26.18 48.15 5.95
N PHE A 651 -27.45 48.22 5.56
CA PHE A 651 -27.92 47.99 4.19
C PHE A 651 -28.92 49.09 3.82
N ARG A 652 -28.88 49.57 2.57
CA ARG A 652 -29.73 50.69 2.11
C ARG A 652 -30.43 50.33 0.81
N PHE A 653 -31.69 50.68 0.68
CA PHE A 653 -32.48 50.51 -0.55
C PHE A 653 -33.46 51.68 -0.68
N GLU A 654 -34.10 51.83 -1.83
CA GLU A 654 -35.12 52.85 -2.07
C GLU A 654 -36.40 52.25 -2.65
N VAL A 655 -37.53 52.86 -2.29
CA VAL A 655 -38.88 52.54 -2.78
C VAL A 655 -39.58 53.83 -3.25
N PRO A 656 -40.57 53.75 -4.14
CA PRO A 656 -41.42 54.90 -4.47
C PRO A 656 -42.13 55.46 -3.23
N GLU A 657 -42.26 56.79 -3.18
CA GLU A 657 -42.94 57.50 -2.09
C GLU A 657 -44.38 57.00 -1.89
N ALA A 658 -45.10 56.73 -2.99
CA ALA A 658 -46.49 56.25 -3.00
C ALA A 658 -46.74 54.91 -2.27
N ILE A 659 -45.70 54.08 -2.05
CA ILE A 659 -45.82 52.80 -1.32
C ILE A 659 -45.05 52.79 0.01
N SER A 660 -44.29 53.84 0.33
CA SER A 660 -43.33 53.79 1.45
C SER A 660 -44.00 53.60 2.82
N ASP A 661 -45.27 53.98 2.97
CA ASP A 661 -46.02 53.82 4.22
C ASP A 661 -46.70 52.42 4.34
N SER A 662 -46.80 51.64 3.26
CA SER A 662 -47.43 50.32 3.24
C SER A 662 -46.45 49.14 3.23
N ILE A 663 -45.14 49.38 3.05
CA ILE A 663 -44.16 48.28 2.97
C ILE A 663 -43.99 47.50 4.29
N GLN A 664 -44.04 46.18 4.18
CA GLN A 664 -43.64 45.25 5.23
C GLN A 664 -42.24 44.71 4.89
N ILE A 665 -41.29 44.88 5.82
CA ILE A 665 -39.91 44.40 5.67
C ILE A 665 -39.68 43.22 6.61
N GLU A 666 -39.03 42.15 6.14
CA GLU A 666 -38.63 40.99 6.94
C GLU A 666 -37.21 40.52 6.57
N THR A 667 -36.54 39.80 7.48
CA THR A 667 -35.43 38.91 7.11
C THR A 667 -36.04 37.58 6.68
N ALA A 668 -35.55 36.97 5.60
CA ALA A 668 -36.15 35.71 5.13
C ALA A 668 -36.02 34.58 6.18
N GLY A 669 -37.16 34.02 6.58
CA GLY A 669 -37.20 32.91 7.52
C GLY A 669 -36.55 31.64 6.96
N GLY A 670 -35.78 30.95 7.80
CA GLY A 670 -35.16 29.65 7.50
C GLY A 670 -33.67 29.69 7.17
N ASP A 671 -33.11 30.85 6.81
CA ASP A 671 -31.67 31.02 6.63
C ASP A 671 -30.96 31.32 7.97
N GLN A 672 -29.88 30.59 8.27
CA GLN A 672 -29.03 30.80 9.44
C GLN A 672 -27.87 31.78 9.19
N GLN A 673 -27.58 32.10 7.92
CA GLN A 673 -26.50 33.01 7.52
C GLN A 673 -26.93 34.47 7.62
N SER A 674 -28.09 34.82 7.07
CA SER A 674 -28.68 36.16 7.22
C SER A 674 -28.82 36.58 8.69
N SER A 675 -28.40 37.80 9.01
CA SER A 675 -28.63 38.40 10.32
C SER A 675 -30.07 38.92 10.46
N PRO A 676 -30.70 38.77 11.64
CA PRO A 676 -31.91 39.50 11.98
C PRO A 676 -31.70 41.02 11.94
N ILE A 677 -32.78 41.73 11.62
CA ILE A 677 -32.84 43.20 11.68
C ILE A 677 -32.85 43.67 13.15
N GLN A 678 -32.07 44.71 13.44
CA GLN A 678 -32.06 45.44 14.71
C GLN A 678 -32.87 46.74 14.62
N GLN A 679 -32.67 47.53 13.56
CA GLN A 679 -33.33 48.82 13.34
C GLN A 679 -33.69 49.01 11.87
N ARG A 680 -34.76 49.78 11.62
CA ARG A 680 -35.22 50.23 10.31
C ARG A 680 -35.45 51.74 10.40
N THR A 681 -35.09 52.49 9.38
CA THR A 681 -35.28 53.95 9.36
C THR A 681 -35.45 54.42 7.92
N SER A 682 -36.57 55.07 7.62
CA SER A 682 -36.78 55.85 6.39
C SER A 682 -36.09 57.22 6.50
N GLY A 683 -35.55 57.70 5.38
CA GLY A 683 -35.10 59.08 5.22
C GLY A 683 -36.15 59.96 4.55
N ASP A 684 -35.81 61.23 4.32
CA ASP A 684 -36.65 62.15 3.53
C ASP A 684 -36.75 61.72 2.06
N PRO A 685 -37.88 61.93 1.38
CA PRO A 685 -38.05 61.58 -0.03
C PRO A 685 -37.17 62.45 -0.94
N VAL A 686 -36.51 61.81 -1.92
CA VAL A 686 -35.70 62.44 -2.96
C VAL A 686 -36.23 62.00 -4.32
N ASP A 687 -36.59 62.96 -5.17
CA ASP A 687 -37.13 62.72 -6.52
C ASP A 687 -38.25 61.66 -6.57
N GLY A 688 -39.16 61.71 -5.59
CA GLY A 688 -40.32 60.80 -5.45
C GLY A 688 -40.01 59.42 -4.86
N TRP A 689 -38.82 59.20 -4.30
CA TRP A 689 -38.37 57.92 -3.75
C TRP A 689 -37.85 58.08 -2.31
N VAL A 690 -38.23 57.16 -1.44
CA VAL A 690 -37.85 57.15 -0.02
C VAL A 690 -36.70 56.15 0.22
N PRO A 691 -35.52 56.61 0.67
CA PRO A 691 -34.41 55.72 1.02
C PRO A 691 -34.62 55.11 2.41
N TRP A 692 -34.63 53.78 2.47
CA TRP A 692 -34.70 53.00 3.70
C TRP A 692 -33.33 52.45 4.08
N THR A 693 -32.99 52.60 5.36
CA THR A 693 -31.77 52.05 5.97
C THR A 693 -32.15 50.96 6.97
N ILE A 694 -31.54 49.79 6.81
CA ILE A 694 -31.64 48.65 7.72
C ILE A 694 -30.29 48.51 8.45
N ILE A 695 -30.35 48.31 9.77
CA ILE A 695 -29.20 47.89 10.58
C ILE A 695 -29.50 46.49 11.12
N THR A 696 -28.56 45.56 10.98
CA THR A 696 -28.65 44.15 11.43
C THR A 696 -27.90 43.92 12.74
N GLN A 697 -28.31 42.90 13.51
CA GLN A 697 -27.78 42.62 14.86
C GLN A 697 -26.31 42.19 14.90
N ARG A 698 -25.77 41.67 13.79
CA ARG A 698 -24.34 41.36 13.59
C ARG A 698 -23.90 41.84 12.21
N ASP A 699 -22.59 42.01 12.06
CA ASP A 699 -21.96 42.17 10.74
C ASP A 699 -22.12 40.87 9.93
N VAL A 700 -22.36 41.00 8.63
CA VAL A 700 -22.61 39.87 7.72
C VAL A 700 -21.52 39.83 6.65
N ILE A 701 -20.95 38.66 6.43
CA ILE A 701 -20.09 38.30 5.29
C ILE A 701 -20.78 37.15 4.57
N GLY A 702 -20.88 37.21 3.25
CA GLY A 702 -21.72 36.30 2.46
C GLY A 702 -23.09 36.90 2.16
N LEU A 703 -24.14 36.07 2.17
CA LEU A 703 -25.49 36.48 1.78
C LEU A 703 -26.29 37.07 2.95
N GLN A 704 -26.97 38.18 2.69
CA GLN A 704 -27.98 38.79 3.56
C GLN A 704 -29.27 38.97 2.76
N ARG A 705 -30.35 38.28 3.16
CA ARG A 705 -31.64 38.32 2.46
C ARG A 705 -32.70 39.11 3.23
N PHE A 706 -33.28 40.09 2.55
CA PHE A 706 -34.50 40.78 2.98
C PHE A 706 -35.69 40.41 2.10
N ILE A 707 -36.88 40.50 2.65
CA ILE A 707 -38.16 40.40 1.93
C ILE A 707 -38.91 41.71 2.18
N ILE A 708 -39.41 42.31 1.11
CA ILE A 708 -40.20 43.54 1.11
C ILE A 708 -41.51 43.22 0.42
N SER A 709 -42.62 43.26 1.13
CA SER A 709 -43.96 43.01 0.57
C SER A 709 -44.90 44.18 0.81
N TYR A 710 -45.68 44.51 -0.20
CA TYR A 710 -46.70 45.56 -0.18
C TYR A 710 -47.84 45.21 -1.13
N ASP A 711 -49.00 45.79 -0.86
CA ASP A 711 -50.24 45.59 -1.61
C ASP A 711 -50.60 46.90 -2.34
N ILE A 712 -51.10 46.79 -3.58
CA ILE A 712 -51.62 47.90 -4.39
C ILE A 712 -53.11 47.65 -4.66
N ASP A 713 -53.96 48.53 -4.15
CA ASP A 713 -55.39 48.59 -4.48
C ASP A 713 -55.59 48.93 -5.97
N GLN A 714 -56.51 48.25 -6.65
CA GLN A 714 -56.78 48.51 -8.06
C GLN A 714 -57.75 49.72 -8.25
N PRO A 715 -57.60 50.52 -9.31
CA PRO A 715 -58.52 51.62 -9.59
C PRO A 715 -59.90 51.08 -10.01
N GLU A 716 -60.96 51.59 -9.39
CA GLU A 716 -62.33 51.39 -9.87
C GLU A 716 -62.50 52.03 -11.27
N ALA A 717 -63.24 51.37 -12.15
CA ALA A 717 -63.48 51.88 -13.50
C ALA A 717 -64.52 53.02 -13.47
N GLU A 718 -64.11 54.24 -13.81
CA GLU A 718 -65.03 55.37 -13.98
C GLU A 718 -65.84 55.22 -15.28
N GLU A 719 -67.16 55.08 -15.18
CA GLU A 719 -68.07 55.02 -16.32
C GLU A 719 -68.28 56.44 -16.93
N GLU A 720 -67.52 56.80 -17.97
CA GLU A 720 -67.81 58.02 -18.76
C GLU A 720 -69.06 57.84 -19.66
N GLU A 721 -70.11 58.63 -19.42
CA GLU A 721 -71.27 58.72 -20.32
C GLU A 721 -70.89 59.34 -21.68
N ALA A 722 -70.90 58.54 -22.76
CA ALA A 722 -70.64 59.01 -24.13
C ALA A 722 -71.68 58.50 -25.16
N ASP A 723 -72.59 59.37 -25.58
CA ASP A 723 -73.59 59.10 -26.64
C ASP A 723 -72.94 58.78 -28.01
N SER A 724 -72.96 57.51 -28.46
CA SER A 724 -73.12 57.16 -29.89
C SER A 724 -73.46 55.69 -30.15
N GLU A 725 -74.26 55.42 -31.18
CA GLU A 725 -74.60 54.05 -31.62
C GLU A 725 -73.44 53.40 -32.39
N SER A 726 -72.67 52.52 -31.74
CA SER A 726 -71.82 51.54 -32.42
C SER A 726 -71.65 50.26 -31.59
N ASP A 727 -72.12 49.12 -32.11
CA ASP A 727 -72.01 47.81 -31.46
C ASP A 727 -70.54 47.32 -31.44
N SER A 728 -69.83 47.66 -30.37
CA SER A 728 -68.57 47.03 -29.98
C SER A 728 -68.38 47.12 -28.47
N GLU A 729 -68.66 46.03 -27.77
CA GLU A 729 -68.40 45.90 -26.32
C GLU A 729 -66.88 45.92 -26.09
N SER A 730 -66.33 47.09 -25.76
CA SER A 730 -64.93 47.22 -25.34
C SER A 730 -64.81 46.81 -23.88
N SER A 731 -64.18 45.66 -23.61
CA SER A 731 -63.73 45.34 -22.25
C SER A 731 -62.79 46.43 -21.74
N ALA A 732 -63.10 47.01 -20.59
CA ALA A 732 -62.22 47.99 -19.95
C ALA A 732 -60.85 47.35 -19.63
N GLU A 733 -59.78 47.91 -20.17
CA GLU A 733 -58.41 47.52 -19.87
C GLU A 733 -57.90 48.34 -18.68
N LEU A 734 -57.78 47.72 -17.51
CA LEU A 734 -57.24 48.37 -16.32
C LEU A 734 -55.71 48.29 -16.36
N THR A 735 -55.02 49.41 -16.19
CA THR A 735 -53.56 49.49 -16.30
C THR A 735 -52.93 50.05 -15.02
N THR A 736 -51.97 49.31 -14.46
CA THR A 736 -51.26 49.64 -13.21
C THR A 736 -49.76 49.69 -13.47
N THR A 737 -49.10 50.80 -13.12
CA THR A 737 -47.63 50.93 -13.22
C THR A 737 -46.97 50.61 -11.87
N ILE A 738 -46.06 49.62 -11.87
CA ILE A 738 -45.34 49.14 -10.69
C ILE A 738 -43.87 49.52 -10.82
N GLN A 739 -43.37 50.36 -9.92
CA GLN A 739 -41.96 50.76 -9.88
C GLN A 739 -41.16 49.84 -8.95
N LEU A 740 -39.98 49.36 -9.40
CA LEU A 740 -39.26 48.28 -8.72
C LEU A 740 -38.27 48.79 -7.66
N THR A 741 -38.29 48.20 -6.46
CA THR A 741 -37.35 48.48 -5.36
C THR A 741 -35.89 48.41 -5.83
N ARG A 742 -35.09 49.44 -5.53
CA ARG A 742 -33.67 49.51 -5.94
C ARG A 742 -32.71 49.37 -4.75
N PRO A 743 -31.71 48.47 -4.81
CA PRO A 743 -30.61 48.43 -3.82
C PRO A 743 -29.69 49.64 -3.96
N LEU A 744 -29.13 50.10 -2.84
CA LEU A 744 -28.21 51.23 -2.78
C LEU A 744 -26.86 50.86 -2.14
N GLY A 745 -25.85 51.69 -2.42
CA GLY A 745 -24.59 51.69 -1.70
C GLY A 745 -24.70 52.36 -0.32
N LEU A 746 -23.68 52.12 0.50
CA LEU A 746 -23.47 52.82 1.76
C LEU A 746 -22.86 54.20 1.50
N ILE A 747 -23.31 55.17 2.30
CA ILE A 747 -22.77 56.53 2.36
C ILE A 747 -22.41 56.85 3.81
N ASP A 748 -21.45 57.75 3.99
CA ASP A 748 -21.08 58.30 5.29
C ASP A 748 -22.06 59.42 5.70
N SER A 749 -21.91 59.89 6.93
CA SER A 749 -22.58 61.04 7.53
C SER A 749 -22.45 62.35 6.72
N ASP A 750 -21.35 62.54 5.98
CA ASP A 750 -21.14 63.66 5.04
C ASP A 750 -21.77 63.43 3.64
N GLY A 751 -22.35 62.25 3.38
CA GLY A 751 -23.00 61.88 2.12
C GLY A 751 -22.13 61.18 1.07
N GLU A 752 -20.81 61.12 1.28
CA GLU A 752 -19.85 60.45 0.38
C GLU A 752 -19.97 58.90 0.44
N PRO A 753 -19.77 58.16 -0.67
CA PRO A 753 -20.06 56.73 -0.74
C PRO A 753 -18.98 55.85 -0.10
N THR A 754 -19.23 55.36 1.12
CA THR A 754 -18.34 54.45 1.88
C THR A 754 -18.23 53.05 1.25
N THR A 755 -19.27 52.56 0.58
CA THR A 755 -19.22 51.28 -0.15
C THR A 755 -20.19 51.30 -1.32
N THR A 756 -19.64 51.40 -2.53
CA THR A 756 -20.41 51.42 -3.78
C THR A 756 -20.94 50.04 -4.14
N LEU A 757 -22.21 49.98 -4.56
CA LEU A 757 -22.81 48.77 -5.11
C LEU A 757 -22.12 48.40 -6.45
N THR A 758 -21.38 47.29 -6.45
CA THR A 758 -20.48 46.90 -7.55
C THR A 758 -21.24 46.24 -8.70
N GLN A 759 -22.35 45.56 -8.40
CA GLN A 759 -23.25 44.94 -9.37
C GLN A 759 -24.67 44.91 -8.81
N SER A 760 -25.64 45.33 -9.62
CA SER A 760 -27.07 45.09 -9.40
C SER A 760 -27.65 44.37 -10.62
N GLN A 761 -28.47 43.36 -10.34
CA GLN A 761 -29.28 42.65 -11.33
C GLN A 761 -30.65 42.39 -10.70
N GLY A 762 -31.71 42.42 -11.49
CA GLY A 762 -33.02 41.95 -11.05
C GLY A 762 -33.68 40.99 -12.03
N GLU A 763 -34.55 40.15 -11.50
CA GLU A 763 -35.53 39.34 -12.23
C GLU A 763 -36.92 39.67 -11.68
N VAL A 764 -37.91 39.74 -12.57
CA VAL A 764 -39.32 40.00 -12.23
C VAL A 764 -40.17 38.86 -12.78
N VAL A 765 -41.14 38.38 -12.00
CA VAL A 765 -42.16 37.41 -12.40
C VAL A 765 -43.54 38.01 -12.17
N ILE A 766 -44.43 37.84 -13.15
CA ILE A 766 -45.84 38.24 -13.04
C ILE A 766 -46.72 36.98 -13.01
N ASP A 767 -47.34 36.75 -11.86
CA ASP A 767 -48.39 35.77 -11.64
C ASP A 767 -49.77 36.43 -11.80
N LYS A 768 -50.76 35.63 -12.22
CA LYS A 768 -52.12 36.11 -12.48
C LYS A 768 -53.18 35.14 -11.97
N GLU A 769 -54.34 35.67 -11.60
CA GLU A 769 -55.52 34.85 -11.34
C GLU A 769 -56.04 34.18 -12.63
N ARG A 770 -56.78 33.06 -12.47
CA ARG A 770 -57.32 32.28 -13.61
C ARG A 770 -58.40 33.04 -14.40
N SER A 771 -59.02 34.06 -13.81
CA SER A 771 -60.06 34.95 -14.37
C SER A 771 -59.53 36.04 -15.32
N LEU A 772 -58.26 36.42 -15.19
CA LEU A 772 -57.68 37.60 -15.83
C LEU A 772 -56.81 37.22 -17.04
N SER A 773 -56.81 38.02 -18.10
CA SER A 773 -55.71 38.05 -19.07
C SER A 773 -54.82 39.25 -18.79
N ILE A 774 -53.51 39.10 -18.98
CA ILE A 774 -52.52 40.13 -18.65
C ILE A 774 -51.54 40.27 -19.81
N ALA A 775 -51.35 41.51 -20.26
CA ALA A 775 -50.16 41.95 -20.94
C ALA A 775 -49.35 42.85 -19.99
N ALA A 776 -48.02 42.86 -20.14
CA ALA A 776 -47.17 43.77 -19.38
C ALA A 776 -46.03 44.30 -20.26
N SER A 777 -45.66 45.55 -20.06
CA SER A 777 -44.54 46.21 -20.74
C SER A 777 -43.48 46.65 -19.73
N GLY A 778 -42.21 46.47 -20.09
CA GLY A 778 -41.08 46.95 -19.31
C GLY A 778 -40.62 48.31 -19.79
N THR A 779 -40.54 49.29 -18.89
CA THR A 779 -40.04 50.64 -19.20
C THR A 779 -38.88 51.00 -18.26
N GLY A 780 -37.79 51.49 -18.84
CA GLY A 780 -36.61 51.94 -18.10
C GLY A 780 -35.71 50.82 -17.53
N GLY A 781 -34.57 51.23 -16.98
CA GLY A 781 -33.58 50.39 -16.27
C GLY A 781 -32.98 49.24 -17.08
N GLY A 782 -33.07 49.26 -18.41
CA GLY A 782 -32.64 48.16 -19.27
C GLY A 782 -33.45 46.86 -19.10
N LEU A 783 -34.76 46.96 -18.82
CA LEU A 783 -35.64 45.80 -18.64
C LEU A 783 -35.87 45.04 -19.97
N GLU A 784 -35.51 43.76 -20.01
CA GLU A 784 -35.69 42.84 -21.14
C GLU A 784 -36.67 41.71 -20.74
N GLN A 785 -37.60 41.33 -21.64
CA GLN A 785 -38.50 40.21 -21.43
C GLN A 785 -37.77 38.89 -21.71
N ILE A 786 -37.91 37.90 -20.81
CA ILE A 786 -37.22 36.60 -20.88
C ILE A 786 -38.21 35.43 -20.78
N ASP A 787 -37.78 34.23 -21.18
CA ASP A 787 -38.50 32.98 -20.90
C ASP A 787 -38.46 32.68 -19.38
N LEU A 788 -39.57 32.17 -18.82
CA LEU A 788 -39.66 31.70 -17.43
C LEU A 788 -38.57 30.66 -17.09
N ARG A 789 -38.13 29.86 -18.07
CA ARG A 789 -37.05 28.87 -17.95
C ARG A 789 -35.66 29.49 -17.82
N GLU A 790 -35.49 30.77 -18.16
CA GLU A 790 -34.22 31.46 -17.95
C GLU A 790 -34.07 32.00 -16.53
N LEU A 791 -35.14 32.10 -15.74
CA LEU A 791 -35.08 32.64 -14.37
C LEU A 791 -34.09 31.84 -13.52
N THR A 792 -33.23 32.57 -12.79
CA THR A 792 -32.09 32.00 -12.06
C THR A 792 -32.23 32.09 -10.55
N ARG A 793 -33.10 32.99 -10.04
CA ARG A 793 -33.30 33.23 -8.60
C ARG A 793 -34.75 33.23 -8.16
N LEU A 794 -35.69 33.46 -9.08
CA LEU A 794 -37.13 33.30 -8.86
C LEU A 794 -37.61 31.93 -9.37
N PRO A 795 -38.78 31.44 -8.92
CA PRO A 795 -39.39 30.22 -9.45
C PRO A 795 -39.60 30.31 -10.97
N GLN A 796 -39.37 29.21 -11.70
CA GLN A 796 -39.56 29.13 -13.16
C GLN A 796 -41.04 28.92 -13.54
N SER A 797 -41.94 29.65 -12.88
CA SER A 797 -43.39 29.53 -12.96
C SER A 797 -44.04 30.91 -12.87
N GLY A 798 -44.94 31.22 -13.79
CA GLY A 798 -45.66 32.49 -13.86
C GLY A 798 -46.26 32.71 -15.25
N THR A 799 -46.66 33.94 -15.55
CA THR A 799 -47.20 34.34 -16.87
C THR A 799 -46.15 35.00 -17.74
N LEU A 800 -45.45 36.00 -17.18
CA LEU A 800 -44.43 36.80 -17.86
C LEU A 800 -43.22 36.95 -16.94
N ALA A 801 -42.03 37.00 -17.55
CA ALA A 801 -40.78 37.21 -16.84
C ALA A 801 -39.95 38.31 -17.51
N PHE A 802 -39.27 39.10 -16.69
CA PHE A 802 -38.36 40.15 -17.12
C PHE A 802 -37.05 40.07 -16.35
N ARG A 803 -35.97 40.59 -16.95
CA ARG A 803 -34.66 40.72 -16.33
C ARG A 803 -34.09 42.10 -16.62
N TYR A 804 -33.37 42.67 -15.67
CA TYR A 804 -32.66 43.92 -15.85
C TYR A 804 -31.27 43.87 -15.21
N PHE A 805 -30.34 44.64 -15.77
CA PHE A 805 -28.96 44.74 -15.31
C PHE A 805 -28.65 46.21 -15.09
N ARG A 806 -28.26 46.59 -13.86
CA ARG A 806 -27.82 47.94 -13.49
C ARG A 806 -28.84 49.05 -13.81
N SER A 807 -29.71 49.34 -12.85
CA SER A 807 -30.46 50.61 -12.81
C SER A 807 -29.53 51.75 -12.37
N ASP A 808 -29.17 52.63 -13.31
CA ASP A 808 -28.55 53.92 -13.01
C ASP A 808 -29.62 54.92 -12.47
N ALA A 809 -29.20 56.01 -11.81
CA ALA A 809 -30.11 56.85 -11.00
C ALA A 809 -31.25 57.54 -11.79
N ASP A 810 -30.98 57.86 -13.06
CA ASP A 810 -31.90 58.53 -13.97
C ASP A 810 -32.78 57.55 -14.78
N ASP A 811 -32.48 56.25 -14.75
CA ASP A 811 -33.15 55.21 -15.55
C ASP A 811 -33.72 54.11 -14.64
N ARG A 812 -34.91 54.40 -14.08
CA ARG A 812 -35.56 53.60 -13.04
C ARG A 812 -36.51 52.57 -13.68
N PRO A 813 -36.34 51.26 -13.44
CA PRO A 813 -37.18 50.24 -14.06
C PRO A 813 -38.58 50.21 -13.44
N SER A 814 -39.59 50.27 -14.30
CA SER A 814 -40.99 50.02 -13.97
C SER A 814 -41.62 49.00 -14.92
N VAL A 815 -42.62 48.30 -14.41
CA VAL A 815 -43.44 47.34 -15.16
C VAL A 815 -44.85 47.91 -15.22
N GLU A 816 -45.32 48.18 -16.42
CA GLU A 816 -46.71 48.57 -16.68
C GLU A 816 -47.52 47.29 -16.96
N VAL A 817 -48.55 47.04 -16.17
CA VAL A 817 -49.36 45.81 -16.22
C VAL A 817 -50.78 46.18 -16.62
N SER A 818 -51.21 45.73 -17.79
CA SER A 818 -52.56 45.93 -18.34
C SER A 818 -53.35 44.62 -18.28
N GLN A 819 -54.49 44.63 -17.61
CA GLN A 819 -55.36 43.47 -17.45
C GLN A 819 -56.71 43.65 -18.17
N SER A 820 -57.22 42.56 -18.77
CA SER A 820 -58.54 42.52 -19.41
C SER A 820 -59.17 41.13 -19.29
N ARG A 821 -60.51 41.07 -19.42
CA ARG A 821 -61.33 39.94 -18.94
C ARG A 821 -62.14 39.29 -20.06
N HIS A 822 -61.51 38.46 -20.89
CA HIS A 822 -62.16 37.80 -22.04
C HIS A 822 -61.81 36.31 -22.23
N GLU A 823 -62.33 35.75 -23.33
CA GLU A 823 -62.73 34.34 -23.46
C GLU A 823 -61.60 33.30 -23.49
N ILE A 824 -61.96 32.05 -23.17
CA ILE A 824 -61.06 30.94 -22.90
C ILE A 824 -60.25 30.55 -24.14
N GLN A 825 -58.95 30.81 -24.09
CA GLN A 825 -57.95 30.28 -25.01
C GLN A 825 -57.89 28.74 -24.90
N GLU A 826 -57.74 28.02 -26.02
CA GLU A 826 -57.80 26.55 -26.03
C GLU A 826 -56.65 25.93 -25.22
N VAL A 827 -56.97 25.41 -24.03
CA VAL A 827 -56.01 24.90 -23.06
C VAL A 827 -55.52 23.52 -23.48
N VAL A 828 -54.20 23.32 -23.48
CA VAL A 828 -53.56 21.98 -23.61
C VAL A 828 -54.16 21.05 -22.55
N SER A 829 -55.03 20.12 -22.98
CA SER A 829 -55.81 19.27 -22.07
C SER A 829 -54.94 18.23 -21.36
N THR A 830 -53.82 17.87 -21.97
CA THR A 830 -52.95 16.78 -21.52
C THR A 830 -51.47 17.13 -21.68
N ILE A 831 -50.70 17.00 -20.61
CA ILE A 831 -49.24 17.15 -20.60
C ILE A 831 -48.63 15.81 -20.22
N VAL A 832 -47.56 15.42 -20.91
CA VAL A 832 -46.78 14.21 -20.64
C VAL A 832 -45.34 14.64 -20.34
N PRO A 833 -44.97 14.87 -19.06
CA PRO A 833 -43.62 15.33 -18.72
C PRO A 833 -42.54 14.32 -19.09
N ARG A 834 -42.81 13.01 -18.94
CA ARG A 834 -41.86 11.93 -19.24
C ARG A 834 -42.57 10.74 -19.88
N GLY A 835 -42.07 10.29 -21.03
CA GLY A 835 -42.46 9.03 -21.67
C GLY A 835 -41.28 8.07 -21.79
N LEU A 836 -41.49 6.79 -21.51
CA LEU A 836 -40.55 5.69 -21.69
C LEU A 836 -41.22 4.57 -22.49
N VAL A 837 -40.78 4.34 -23.72
CA VAL A 837 -41.23 3.21 -24.55
C VAL A 837 -40.13 2.16 -24.61
N GLU A 838 -40.45 0.95 -24.18
CA GLU A 838 -39.52 -0.17 -24.11
C GLU A 838 -39.93 -1.26 -25.09
N ILE A 839 -39.02 -1.62 -26.00
CA ILE A 839 -39.31 -2.47 -27.16
C ILE A 839 -38.33 -3.64 -27.19
N VAL A 840 -38.82 -4.83 -26.87
CA VAL A 840 -38.03 -6.08 -26.88
C VAL A 840 -38.30 -6.83 -28.18
N THR A 841 -37.39 -6.72 -29.14
CA THR A 841 -37.53 -7.35 -30.47
C THR A 841 -37.06 -8.80 -30.44
N GLY A 842 -37.88 -9.72 -30.94
CA GLY A 842 -37.58 -11.15 -31.05
C GLY A 842 -36.96 -11.56 -32.38
N GLU A 843 -36.67 -12.86 -32.52
CA GLU A 843 -36.35 -13.45 -33.83
C GLU A 843 -37.62 -13.85 -34.60
N ASP A 844 -38.71 -14.11 -33.87
CA ASP A 844 -40.01 -14.60 -34.37
C ASP A 844 -40.87 -13.51 -35.05
N PHE A 845 -40.23 -12.42 -35.51
CA PHE A 845 -40.84 -11.25 -36.15
C PHE A 845 -41.86 -10.47 -35.31
N GLU A 846 -41.91 -10.72 -34.00
CA GLU A 846 -42.74 -9.98 -33.04
C GLU A 846 -41.87 -9.15 -32.08
N GLY A 847 -42.39 -7.99 -31.69
CA GLY A 847 -41.80 -7.11 -30.68
C GLY A 847 -42.74 -6.96 -29.49
N THR A 848 -42.22 -7.14 -28.28
CA THR A 848 -42.95 -6.88 -27.04
C THR A 848 -42.75 -5.43 -26.62
N TYR A 849 -43.84 -4.68 -26.52
CA TYR A 849 -43.85 -3.28 -26.11
C TYR A 849 -44.28 -3.15 -24.64
N ARG A 850 -43.55 -2.35 -23.86
CA ARG A 850 -43.94 -1.83 -22.54
C ARG A 850 -43.80 -0.31 -22.59
N CYS A 851 -44.91 0.40 -22.68
CA CYS A 851 -44.93 1.85 -22.87
C CYS A 851 -45.47 2.51 -21.59
N ARG A 852 -44.62 3.30 -20.91
CA ARG A 852 -44.93 4.00 -19.66
C ARG A 852 -44.91 5.50 -19.90
N TYR A 853 -45.96 6.20 -19.48
CA TYR A 853 -46.07 7.65 -19.63
C TYR A 853 -46.56 8.25 -18.32
N LEU A 854 -45.83 9.24 -17.81
CA LEU A 854 -46.31 10.10 -16.74
C LEU A 854 -47.24 11.15 -17.37
N VAL A 855 -48.51 11.16 -16.99
CA VAL A 855 -49.57 11.96 -17.64
C VAL A 855 -50.27 12.84 -16.62
N LYS A 856 -50.32 14.15 -16.92
CA LYS A 856 -51.15 15.13 -16.23
C LYS A 856 -52.24 15.62 -17.19
N THR A 857 -53.50 15.28 -16.93
CA THR A 857 -54.63 15.62 -17.82
C THR A 857 -55.85 16.16 -17.08
N THR A 858 -56.53 17.10 -17.73
CA THR A 858 -57.83 17.64 -17.32
C THR A 858 -59.00 16.74 -17.75
N GLU A 859 -58.78 15.73 -18.58
CA GLU A 859 -59.82 14.79 -19.03
C GLU A 859 -60.17 13.79 -17.91
N ARG A 860 -61.31 13.99 -17.24
CA ARG A 860 -61.67 13.30 -15.97
C ARG A 860 -62.34 11.92 -16.10
N GLN A 861 -62.60 11.42 -17.31
CA GLN A 861 -63.39 10.19 -17.51
C GLN A 861 -62.79 9.25 -18.55
N ARG A 862 -62.49 9.78 -19.74
CA ARG A 862 -61.93 9.02 -20.86
C ARG A 862 -60.83 9.84 -21.49
N LEU A 863 -59.64 9.28 -21.62
CA LEU A 863 -58.48 9.85 -22.31
C LEU A 863 -58.33 9.14 -23.66
N LEU A 864 -58.11 9.90 -24.73
CA LEU A 864 -57.86 9.32 -26.06
C LEU A 864 -56.39 8.93 -26.21
N VAL A 865 -56.14 7.73 -26.72
CA VAL A 865 -54.78 7.22 -26.99
C VAL A 865 -54.77 6.47 -28.32
N TYR A 866 -53.74 6.70 -29.13
CA TYR A 866 -53.50 6.05 -30.41
C TYR A 866 -52.41 5.00 -30.23
N LEU A 867 -52.70 3.75 -30.56
CA LEU A 867 -51.80 2.60 -30.45
C LEU A 867 -51.57 1.95 -31.83
N PRO A 868 -50.52 1.12 -32.03
CA PRO A 868 -50.26 0.49 -33.32
C PRO A 868 -51.41 -0.38 -33.88
N VAL A 869 -51.61 -0.31 -35.20
CA VAL A 869 -52.49 -1.25 -35.95
C VAL A 869 -52.02 -2.70 -35.75
N ASP A 870 -52.97 -3.65 -35.66
CA ASP A 870 -52.75 -5.10 -35.55
C ASP A 870 -51.88 -5.55 -34.34
N LEU A 871 -52.01 -4.86 -33.20
CA LEU A 871 -51.42 -5.28 -31.91
C LEU A 871 -52.25 -6.34 -31.17
N GLU A 872 -51.61 -7.04 -30.24
CA GLU A 872 -52.25 -7.91 -29.23
C GLU A 872 -52.02 -7.33 -27.82
N VAL A 873 -53.07 -6.87 -27.16
CA VAL A 873 -52.99 -6.25 -25.83
C VAL A 873 -52.70 -7.30 -24.76
N LEU A 874 -51.59 -7.15 -24.03
CA LEU A 874 -51.26 -7.96 -22.86
C LEU A 874 -51.77 -7.34 -21.55
N GLY A 875 -51.87 -6.00 -21.50
CA GLY A 875 -52.45 -5.28 -20.36
C GLY A 875 -52.45 -3.75 -20.56
N THR A 876 -53.21 -3.04 -19.73
CA THR A 876 -53.20 -1.58 -19.64
C THR A 876 -53.49 -1.17 -18.20
N PHE A 877 -52.65 -0.29 -17.64
CA PHE A 877 -52.65 0.03 -16.22
C PHE A 877 -52.58 1.55 -15.98
N LEU A 878 -53.28 1.98 -14.93
CA LEU A 878 -53.33 3.34 -14.39
C LEU A 878 -52.77 3.26 -12.96
N ASN A 879 -51.50 3.63 -12.78
CA ASN A 879 -50.69 3.24 -11.63
C ASN A 879 -50.77 1.71 -11.42
N GLU A 880 -51.22 1.24 -10.25
CA GLU A 880 -51.40 -0.19 -9.96
C GLU A 880 -52.71 -0.81 -10.52
N ARG A 881 -53.64 0.00 -11.04
CA ARG A 881 -55.00 -0.44 -11.41
C ARG A 881 -55.10 -0.80 -12.89
N GLU A 882 -55.52 -2.03 -13.19
CA GLU A 882 -55.82 -2.46 -14.57
C GLU A 882 -57.07 -1.77 -15.13
N VAL A 883 -57.02 -1.40 -16.42
CA VAL A 883 -58.07 -0.66 -17.14
C VAL A 883 -58.26 -1.24 -18.55
N SER A 884 -59.51 -1.48 -18.95
CA SER A 884 -59.85 -1.95 -20.29
C SER A 884 -59.76 -0.84 -21.34
N LEU A 885 -59.16 -1.14 -22.50
CA LEU A 885 -59.23 -0.31 -23.70
C LEU A 885 -60.58 -0.49 -24.42
N GLU A 886 -61.26 0.61 -24.72
CA GLU A 886 -62.41 0.62 -25.64
C GLU A 886 -61.98 1.20 -27.00
N ILE A 887 -62.36 0.60 -28.13
CA ILE A 887 -62.08 1.17 -29.46
C ILE A 887 -62.85 2.50 -29.60
N ALA A 888 -62.16 3.56 -30.05
CA ALA A 888 -62.76 4.87 -30.25
C ALA A 888 -63.23 5.06 -31.70
N ASP A 889 -64.45 5.57 -31.87
CA ASP A 889 -64.90 6.13 -33.15
C ASP A 889 -64.57 7.64 -33.14
N VAL A 890 -63.82 8.10 -34.14
CA VAL A 890 -63.09 9.38 -34.15
C VAL A 890 -63.17 10.00 -35.54
N PRO A 891 -63.50 11.31 -35.68
CA PRO A 891 -63.58 11.96 -36.99
C PRO A 891 -62.21 12.03 -37.68
N ALA A 892 -62.23 12.02 -39.03
CA ALA A 892 -61.02 12.03 -39.86
C ALA A 892 -60.17 13.32 -39.80
N SER A 893 -60.58 14.32 -39.01
CA SER A 893 -59.74 15.46 -38.60
C SER A 893 -58.70 15.08 -37.53
N ASP A 894 -59.05 14.12 -36.68
CA ASP A 894 -58.32 13.80 -35.45
C ASP A 894 -57.50 12.50 -35.60
N SER A 895 -57.57 11.82 -36.75
CA SER A 895 -56.87 10.55 -37.00
C SER A 895 -55.35 10.74 -37.16
N VAL A 896 -54.55 10.24 -36.22
CA VAL A 896 -53.09 10.41 -36.18
C VAL A 896 -52.36 9.38 -37.09
N GLY A 897 -52.54 9.52 -38.40
CA GLY A 897 -51.85 8.73 -39.42
C GLY A 897 -52.42 7.32 -39.67
N GLU A 898 -51.93 6.65 -40.71
CA GLU A 898 -52.51 5.37 -41.21
C GLU A 898 -52.11 4.14 -40.37
N ASN A 899 -51.07 4.23 -39.54
CA ASN A 899 -50.50 3.09 -38.79
C ASN A 899 -50.93 3.00 -37.31
N LEU A 900 -51.84 3.88 -36.85
CA LEU A 900 -52.33 3.90 -35.47
C LEU A 900 -53.86 3.81 -35.40
N THR A 901 -54.38 3.02 -34.45
CA THR A 901 -55.80 2.90 -34.10
C THR A 901 -56.12 3.67 -32.81
N PRO A 902 -57.23 4.42 -32.76
CA PRO A 902 -57.61 5.18 -31.56
C PRO A 902 -58.41 4.34 -30.55
N PHE A 903 -58.10 4.52 -29.27
CA PHE A 903 -58.73 3.87 -28.13
C PHE A 903 -59.06 4.89 -27.03
N TRP A 904 -60.16 4.65 -26.31
CA TRP A 904 -60.49 5.32 -25.05
C TRP A 904 -59.93 4.52 -23.87
N VAL A 905 -59.14 5.18 -23.04
CA VAL A 905 -58.71 4.69 -21.71
C VAL A 905 -59.61 5.30 -20.65
N ASN A 906 -60.17 4.50 -19.74
CA ASN A 906 -60.96 5.01 -18.62
C ASN A 906 -60.04 5.54 -17.50
N VAL A 907 -59.96 6.87 -17.39
CA VAL A 907 -59.08 7.60 -16.45
C VAL A 907 -59.85 8.18 -15.25
N ALA A 908 -61.01 7.62 -14.92
CA ALA A 908 -61.83 8.09 -13.79
C ALA A 908 -61.14 7.88 -12.44
N ARG A 909 -60.62 9.00 -11.90
CA ARG A 909 -59.87 9.11 -10.63
C ARG A 909 -60.61 9.97 -9.59
N THR A 910 -60.25 9.80 -8.31
CA THR A 910 -60.76 10.61 -7.19
C THR A 910 -60.03 11.93 -7.01
N ASP A 911 -58.88 12.05 -7.65
CA ASP A 911 -57.77 12.91 -7.25
C ASP A 911 -57.69 14.15 -8.14
N SER A 912 -56.75 15.06 -7.89
CA SER A 912 -56.78 16.37 -8.55
C SER A 912 -56.48 16.25 -10.06
N SER A 913 -57.17 17.04 -10.89
CA SER A 913 -56.77 17.20 -12.30
C SER A 913 -55.39 17.87 -12.47
N ASP A 914 -54.87 18.50 -11.41
CA ASP A 914 -53.52 19.06 -11.36
C ASP A 914 -52.43 18.04 -10.95
N GLU A 915 -52.82 16.83 -10.56
CA GLU A 915 -51.93 15.72 -10.17
C GLU A 915 -51.65 14.83 -11.40
N ASP A 916 -50.50 14.14 -11.43
CA ASP A 916 -50.14 13.20 -12.51
C ASP A 916 -50.42 11.74 -12.13
N PHE A 917 -50.33 10.86 -13.13
CA PHE A 917 -50.40 9.41 -12.96
C PHE A 917 -49.55 8.70 -14.02
N LEU A 918 -49.12 7.48 -13.70
CA LEU A 918 -48.38 6.61 -14.60
C LEU A 918 -49.34 5.75 -15.42
N LEU A 919 -49.46 6.06 -16.71
CA LEU A 919 -50.23 5.30 -17.69
C LEU A 919 -49.31 4.29 -18.40
N THR A 920 -49.64 3.00 -18.28
CA THR A 920 -48.81 1.91 -18.82
C THR A 920 -49.58 1.05 -19.81
N PHE A 921 -49.01 0.81 -21.00
CA PHE A 921 -49.51 -0.13 -22.00
C PHE A 921 -48.52 -1.29 -22.17
N GLN A 922 -49.02 -2.52 -22.28
CA GLN A 922 -48.22 -3.68 -22.62
C GLN A 922 -48.89 -4.45 -23.76
N PHE A 923 -48.18 -4.69 -24.86
CA PHE A 923 -48.72 -5.34 -26.05
C PHE A 923 -47.64 -6.04 -26.89
N LEU A 924 -48.05 -6.99 -27.73
CA LEU A 924 -47.23 -7.53 -28.82
C LEU A 924 -47.58 -6.85 -30.14
N TRP A 925 -46.59 -6.67 -31.01
CA TRP A 925 -46.79 -6.11 -32.35
C TRP A 925 -45.88 -6.77 -33.38
N LYS A 926 -46.33 -6.87 -34.64
CA LYS A 926 -45.62 -7.59 -35.72
C LYS A 926 -44.73 -6.66 -36.52
N LEU A 927 -43.44 -6.99 -36.55
CA LEU A 927 -42.37 -6.16 -37.11
C LEU A 927 -42.40 -6.20 -38.64
N HIS A 928 -42.82 -5.08 -39.23
CA HIS A 928 -42.83 -4.88 -40.68
C HIS A 928 -42.11 -3.57 -41.04
N PRO A 929 -40.92 -3.61 -41.69
CA PRO A 929 -40.14 -4.79 -42.10
C PRO A 929 -39.53 -5.59 -40.95
N ALA A 930 -39.19 -6.85 -41.22
CA ALA A 930 -38.75 -7.81 -40.22
C ALA A 930 -37.26 -7.69 -39.83
N LEU A 931 -36.93 -7.96 -38.56
CA LEU A 931 -35.55 -8.00 -38.07
C LEU A 931 -34.77 -9.14 -38.74
N GLY A 932 -33.77 -8.79 -39.56
CA GLY A 932 -32.97 -9.74 -40.33
C GLY A 932 -33.29 -9.79 -41.82
N GLU A 933 -34.43 -9.24 -42.26
CA GLU A 933 -34.83 -9.20 -43.66
C GLU A 933 -33.96 -8.21 -44.45
N SER A 934 -32.93 -8.71 -45.14
CA SER A 934 -32.00 -7.88 -45.92
C SER A 934 -31.25 -8.63 -47.01
N ALA A 935 -30.80 -7.89 -48.03
CA ALA A 935 -29.93 -8.41 -49.08
C ALA A 935 -28.42 -8.42 -48.74
N PHE A 936 -27.99 -7.70 -47.69
CA PHE A 936 -26.58 -7.47 -47.39
C PHE A 936 -26.22 -7.47 -45.89
N GLY A 937 -27.08 -8.02 -45.01
CA GLY A 937 -26.83 -8.03 -43.56
C GLY A 937 -26.98 -6.66 -42.89
N ARG A 938 -27.78 -5.76 -43.49
CA ARG A 938 -28.24 -4.50 -42.89
C ARG A 938 -29.64 -4.19 -43.37
N GLY A 939 -30.44 -3.58 -42.51
CA GLY A 939 -31.77 -3.08 -42.85
C GLY A 939 -32.16 -1.89 -41.99
N GLU A 940 -33.40 -1.47 -42.16
CA GLU A 940 -34.10 -0.51 -41.32
C GLU A 940 -35.30 -1.21 -40.70
N MET A 941 -35.80 -0.69 -39.58
CA MET A 941 -36.95 -1.19 -38.85
C MET A 941 -37.76 0.02 -38.37
N LEU A 942 -39.04 0.05 -38.72
CA LEU A 942 -39.99 1.07 -38.30
C LEU A 942 -40.72 0.58 -37.05
N LEU A 943 -40.62 1.33 -35.96
CA LEU A 943 -41.28 1.03 -34.69
C LEU A 943 -42.29 2.15 -34.38
N PRO A 944 -43.61 1.93 -34.54
CA PRO A 944 -44.62 2.91 -34.16
C PRO A 944 -44.64 3.10 -32.64
N LEU A 945 -44.90 4.34 -32.20
CA LEU A 945 -44.90 4.73 -30.79
C LEU A 945 -46.32 5.22 -30.40
N PRO A 946 -46.85 4.88 -29.21
CA PRO A 946 -48.13 5.40 -28.76
C PRO A 946 -48.18 6.94 -28.70
N VAL A 947 -49.32 7.50 -29.07
CA VAL A 947 -49.60 8.95 -28.98
C VAL A 947 -50.78 9.15 -28.02
N ILE A 948 -50.63 10.06 -27.06
CA ILE A 948 -51.64 10.32 -26.01
C ILE A 948 -52.28 11.70 -26.24
N GLY A 949 -53.60 11.78 -26.13
CA GLY A 949 -54.39 13.01 -26.31
C GLY A 949 -54.68 13.35 -27.78
N ARG A 950 -55.42 14.44 -28.02
CA ARG A 950 -55.92 14.82 -29.36
C ARG A 950 -55.00 15.82 -30.05
N GLY A 951 -54.18 15.35 -30.99
CA GLY A 951 -53.40 16.24 -31.85
C GLY A 951 -52.61 17.28 -31.07
N ASP A 952 -52.81 18.56 -31.39
CA ASP A 952 -52.11 19.69 -30.76
C ASP A 952 -52.58 20.00 -29.31
N SER A 953 -53.67 19.37 -28.82
CA SER A 953 -54.15 19.54 -27.43
C SER A 953 -53.30 18.77 -26.41
N ALA A 954 -52.26 18.06 -26.84
CA ALA A 954 -51.42 17.24 -25.98
C ALA A 954 -49.91 17.44 -26.24
N VAL A 955 -49.15 17.69 -25.17
CA VAL A 955 -47.72 18.04 -25.26
C VAL A 955 -46.87 17.04 -24.48
N VAL A 956 -45.95 16.36 -25.17
CA VAL A 956 -44.91 15.51 -24.59
C VAL A 956 -43.61 16.32 -24.45
N GLN A 957 -42.94 16.25 -23.29
CA GLN A 957 -41.72 17.03 -23.03
C GLN A 957 -40.43 16.25 -23.30
N GLU A 958 -40.23 15.09 -22.64
CA GLU A 958 -39.09 14.19 -22.89
C GLU A 958 -39.60 12.76 -23.14
N LEU A 959 -39.20 12.17 -24.28
CA LEU A 959 -39.54 10.81 -24.68
C LEU A 959 -38.27 9.97 -24.83
N LYS A 960 -38.16 8.89 -24.06
CA LYS A 960 -37.10 7.89 -24.18
C LYS A 960 -37.63 6.63 -24.83
N VAL A 961 -36.87 6.05 -25.73
CA VAL A 961 -37.17 4.77 -26.38
C VAL A 961 -36.01 3.83 -26.18
N ALA A 962 -36.21 2.78 -25.40
CA ALA A 962 -35.23 1.73 -25.15
C ALA A 962 -35.57 0.51 -26.01
N ILE A 963 -34.64 0.08 -26.86
CA ILE A 963 -34.83 -1.02 -27.81
C ILE A 963 -33.84 -2.13 -27.50
N TRP A 964 -34.33 -3.32 -27.20
CA TRP A 964 -33.54 -4.53 -27.01
C TRP A 964 -33.57 -5.37 -28.29
N VAL A 965 -32.38 -5.71 -28.80
CA VAL A 965 -32.17 -6.58 -29.97
C VAL A 965 -31.31 -7.79 -29.60
N PRO A 966 -31.52 -8.98 -30.20
CA PRO A 966 -30.64 -10.13 -30.02
C PRO A 966 -29.19 -9.82 -30.38
N GLU A 967 -28.23 -10.38 -29.65
CA GLU A 967 -26.78 -10.07 -29.76
C GLU A 967 -26.19 -10.16 -31.17
N LYS A 968 -26.78 -10.97 -32.07
CA LYS A 968 -26.33 -11.08 -33.46
C LYS A 968 -26.58 -9.81 -34.30
N TYR A 969 -27.34 -8.85 -33.77
CA TYR A 969 -27.63 -7.56 -34.38
C TYR A 969 -27.06 -6.40 -33.56
N ALA A 970 -26.82 -5.27 -34.22
CA ALA A 970 -26.52 -3.99 -33.58
C ALA A 970 -27.38 -2.90 -34.23
N LEU A 971 -27.89 -1.95 -33.44
CA LEU A 971 -28.50 -0.73 -33.97
C LEU A 971 -27.41 0.30 -34.25
N VAL A 972 -27.49 1.01 -35.37
CA VAL A 972 -26.37 1.77 -35.93
C VAL A 972 -26.79 3.18 -36.35
N GLY A 973 -26.14 4.18 -35.78
CA GLY A 973 -26.47 5.59 -35.96
C GLY A 973 -27.67 6.07 -35.12
N ASP A 974 -27.91 7.37 -35.21
CA ASP A 974 -29.07 8.06 -34.61
C ASP A 974 -30.25 8.09 -35.61
N PRO A 975 -31.49 7.75 -35.19
CA PRO A 975 -32.71 7.99 -35.95
C PRO A 975 -33.02 9.49 -36.11
N GLU A 976 -33.86 9.81 -37.10
CA GLU A 976 -34.40 11.17 -37.27
C GLU A 976 -35.16 11.61 -36.00
N ASP A 977 -34.92 12.84 -35.55
CA ASP A 977 -35.39 13.44 -34.28
C ASP A 977 -34.99 12.72 -32.96
N PHE A 978 -34.10 11.73 -32.99
CA PHE A 978 -33.60 11.03 -31.78
C PHE A 978 -32.08 11.12 -31.61
N HIS A 979 -31.63 11.07 -30.36
CA HIS A 979 -30.20 10.91 -30.00
C HIS A 979 -29.99 9.71 -29.07
N LEU A 980 -29.01 8.86 -29.39
CA LEU A 980 -28.60 7.74 -28.53
C LEU A 980 -27.83 8.24 -27.30
N GLN A 981 -28.23 7.82 -26.10
CA GLN A 981 -27.59 8.25 -24.84
C GLN A 981 -26.28 7.50 -24.51
N THR A 982 -25.84 6.55 -25.35
CA THR A 982 -24.71 5.65 -25.08
C THR A 982 -23.34 6.30 -25.34
N ARG A 983 -22.70 6.81 -24.29
CA ARG A 983 -21.40 7.48 -24.33
C ARG A 983 -20.21 6.52 -24.46
N HIS A 984 -19.82 6.21 -25.70
CA HIS A 984 -18.62 5.42 -25.99
C HIS A 984 -17.34 6.20 -25.62
N ARG A 985 -16.39 5.57 -24.90
CA ARG A 985 -15.02 6.07 -24.79
C ARG A 985 -14.20 5.64 -26.01
N ALA A 986 -13.20 6.43 -26.39
CA ALA A 986 -12.48 6.26 -27.65
C ALA A 986 -11.52 5.05 -27.71
N GLY A 987 -11.15 4.43 -26.57
CA GLY A 987 -10.28 3.24 -26.54
C GLY A 987 -11.05 1.92 -26.65
N ASP A 988 -12.15 1.82 -25.91
CA ASP A 988 -12.91 0.60 -25.62
C ASP A 988 -13.41 -0.09 -26.92
N VAL A 989 -13.75 0.71 -27.93
CA VAL A 989 -14.23 0.30 -29.26
C VAL A 989 -13.29 -0.69 -29.98
N LEU A 990 -11.97 -0.59 -29.74
CA LEU A 990 -10.96 -1.47 -30.36
C LEU A 990 -10.72 -2.77 -29.59
N ILE A 991 -10.84 -2.73 -28.26
CA ILE A 991 -10.69 -3.90 -27.39
C ILE A 991 -11.94 -4.79 -27.48
N GLY A 992 -13.09 -4.19 -27.79
CA GLY A 992 -14.36 -4.87 -27.99
C GLY A 992 -15.16 -5.05 -26.69
N GLU A 993 -14.74 -4.35 -25.64
CA GLU A 993 -15.46 -4.16 -24.39
C GLU A 993 -16.82 -3.52 -24.71
N THR A 994 -17.90 -4.19 -24.33
CA THR A 994 -19.25 -3.64 -24.50
C THR A 994 -19.44 -2.52 -23.49
N ALA A 995 -19.47 -1.28 -23.98
CA ALA A 995 -19.68 -0.09 -23.15
C ALA A 995 -20.83 -0.28 -22.15
N ASP A 996 -20.68 0.30 -20.95
CA ASP A 996 -21.68 0.25 -19.88
C ASP A 996 -23.01 0.87 -20.36
N ARG A 997 -23.93 0.01 -20.79
CA ARG A 997 -25.24 0.37 -21.32
C ARG A 997 -26.21 0.52 -20.15
N GLN A 998 -26.11 1.65 -19.46
CA GLN A 998 -26.92 1.98 -18.28
C GLN A 998 -28.42 2.02 -18.61
N VAL A 999 -29.09 0.88 -18.40
CA VAL A 999 -30.55 0.74 -18.31
C VAL A 999 -31.02 1.03 -16.87
N GLY A 1000 -30.14 0.85 -15.89
CA GLY A 1000 -30.41 1.12 -14.47
C GLY A 1000 -30.87 2.56 -14.25
N GLY A 1001 -32.02 2.72 -13.61
CA GLY A 1001 -32.62 4.02 -13.32
C GLY A 1001 -33.64 4.52 -14.34
N LEU A 1002 -33.79 3.92 -15.53
CA LEU A 1002 -34.85 4.32 -16.48
C LEU A 1002 -36.26 4.16 -15.88
N GLU A 1003 -36.48 3.12 -15.07
CA GLU A 1003 -37.77 2.87 -14.42
C GLU A 1003 -38.09 3.98 -13.40
N ASN A 1004 -37.12 4.35 -12.56
CA ASN A 1004 -37.25 5.45 -11.59
C ASN A 1004 -37.41 6.81 -12.30
N TRP A 1005 -36.75 7.00 -13.45
CA TRP A 1005 -36.85 8.22 -14.25
C TRP A 1005 -38.26 8.44 -14.81
N VAL A 1006 -39.00 7.39 -15.22
CA VAL A 1006 -40.39 7.56 -15.69
C VAL A 1006 -41.43 7.51 -14.57
N SER A 1007 -41.16 6.80 -13.47
CA SER A 1007 -42.15 6.64 -12.41
C SER A 1007 -42.26 7.83 -11.45
N ASP A 1008 -41.18 8.56 -11.21
CA ASP A 1008 -41.10 9.75 -10.33
C ASP A 1008 -41.69 9.57 -8.91
N GLY A 1009 -41.78 8.32 -8.44
CA GLY A 1009 -42.35 7.93 -7.14
C GLY A 1009 -43.68 7.17 -7.22
N HIS A 1010 -44.36 7.16 -8.38
CA HIS A 1010 -45.57 6.35 -8.60
C HIS A 1010 -45.23 4.85 -8.65
N THR A 1011 -46.07 4.00 -8.04
CA THR A 1011 -45.85 2.55 -8.00
C THR A 1011 -46.37 1.82 -9.25
N CYS A 1012 -45.73 0.69 -9.58
CA CYS A 1012 -46.06 -0.16 -10.73
C CYS A 1012 -46.57 -1.54 -10.26
N PRO A 1013 -47.49 -2.20 -11.00
CA PRO A 1013 -47.87 -3.58 -10.71
C PRO A 1013 -46.68 -4.55 -10.81
N VAL A 1014 -46.61 -5.53 -9.90
CA VAL A 1014 -45.53 -6.55 -9.89
C VAL A 1014 -45.51 -7.38 -11.19
N SER A 1015 -46.66 -7.56 -11.85
CA SER A 1015 -46.77 -8.19 -13.17
C SER A 1015 -46.06 -7.41 -14.30
N VAL A 1016 -46.00 -6.08 -14.20
CA VAL A 1016 -45.34 -5.20 -15.18
C VAL A 1016 -43.82 -5.22 -15.04
N ALA A 1017 -43.29 -5.67 -13.89
CA ALA A 1017 -41.86 -5.76 -13.62
C ALA A 1017 -41.17 -6.92 -14.39
N GLN A 1018 -41.89 -7.98 -14.76
CA GLN A 1018 -41.34 -9.13 -15.48
C GLN A 1018 -41.25 -8.86 -16.99
N PHE A 1019 -40.28 -8.03 -17.40
CA PHE A 1019 -40.01 -7.70 -18.79
C PHE A 1019 -38.79 -8.50 -19.33
N PRO A 1020 -38.95 -9.40 -20.32
CA PRO A 1020 -37.95 -10.42 -20.64
C PRO A 1020 -36.80 -9.88 -21.52
N THR A 1021 -35.78 -9.33 -20.88
CA THR A 1021 -34.63 -8.68 -21.54
C THR A 1021 -33.39 -9.57 -21.70
N ASP A 1022 -33.40 -10.80 -21.16
CA ASP A 1022 -32.27 -11.74 -21.18
C ASP A 1022 -31.72 -12.01 -22.59
N GLY A 1023 -30.39 -12.00 -22.72
CA GLY A 1023 -29.68 -12.28 -23.98
C GLY A 1023 -29.89 -11.24 -25.09
N ARG A 1024 -30.33 -10.01 -24.75
CA ARG A 1024 -30.59 -8.93 -25.71
C ARG A 1024 -29.88 -7.64 -25.30
N VAL A 1025 -29.36 -6.94 -26.30
CA VAL A 1025 -28.57 -5.72 -26.16
C VAL A 1025 -29.50 -4.49 -26.17
N PRO A 1026 -29.50 -3.65 -25.11
CA PRO A 1026 -30.27 -2.42 -25.07
C PRO A 1026 -29.59 -1.26 -25.83
N TYR A 1027 -30.42 -0.44 -26.47
CA TYR A 1027 -30.07 0.85 -27.08
C TYR A 1027 -31.10 1.88 -26.61
N VAL A 1028 -30.65 2.97 -25.98
CA VAL A 1028 -31.52 3.98 -25.37
C VAL A 1028 -31.44 5.29 -26.14
N TYR A 1029 -32.52 5.63 -26.83
CA TYR A 1029 -32.69 6.86 -27.59
C TYR A 1029 -33.53 7.87 -26.81
N SER A 1030 -33.29 9.16 -27.00
CA SER A 1030 -34.11 10.25 -26.44
C SER A 1030 -34.49 11.29 -27.49
N ASN A 1031 -35.75 11.73 -27.43
CA ASN A 1031 -36.38 12.77 -28.23
C ASN A 1031 -36.95 13.85 -27.29
N LEU A 1032 -36.86 15.12 -27.68
CA LEU A 1032 -37.47 16.25 -26.99
C LEU A 1032 -38.78 16.59 -27.70
N GLY A 1033 -39.87 15.92 -27.29
CA GLY A 1033 -41.17 16.00 -27.95
C GLY A 1033 -41.93 14.68 -27.92
N GLY A 1034 -42.93 14.57 -28.80
CA GLY A 1034 -43.78 13.39 -28.96
C GLY A 1034 -43.62 12.75 -30.35
N ALA A 1035 -42.53 12.02 -30.57
CA ALA A 1035 -42.32 11.29 -31.82
C ALA A 1035 -43.35 10.16 -32.00
N LYS A 1036 -43.92 10.04 -33.21
CA LYS A 1036 -45.00 9.07 -33.56
C LYS A 1036 -44.47 7.69 -33.97
N SER A 1037 -43.19 7.61 -34.32
CA SER A 1037 -42.49 6.39 -34.71
C SER A 1037 -40.99 6.63 -34.65
N VAL A 1038 -40.19 5.59 -34.40
CA VAL A 1038 -38.74 5.63 -34.55
C VAL A 1038 -38.28 4.67 -35.65
N THR A 1039 -37.38 5.13 -36.54
CA THR A 1039 -36.83 4.31 -37.62
C THR A 1039 -35.37 3.99 -37.33
N VAL A 1040 -35.10 2.79 -36.83
CA VAL A 1040 -33.73 2.35 -36.47
C VAL A 1040 -33.09 1.53 -37.58
N ARG A 1041 -31.84 1.83 -37.89
CA ARG A 1041 -30.96 1.01 -38.74
C ARG A 1041 -30.37 -0.11 -37.93
N TRP A 1042 -30.38 -1.33 -38.47
CA TRP A 1042 -29.78 -2.50 -37.85
C TRP A 1042 -28.74 -3.14 -38.79
N TRP A 1043 -27.64 -3.64 -38.22
CA TRP A 1043 -26.63 -4.45 -38.91
C TRP A 1043 -26.58 -5.84 -38.26
N ASN A 1044 -26.43 -6.89 -39.06
CA ASN A 1044 -26.00 -8.19 -38.58
C ASN A 1044 -24.50 -8.13 -38.29
N GLN A 1045 -24.11 -8.31 -37.03
CA GLN A 1045 -22.73 -8.07 -36.58
C GLN A 1045 -21.72 -8.99 -37.29
N VAL A 1046 -22.07 -10.26 -37.51
CA VAL A 1046 -21.18 -11.25 -38.14
C VAL A 1046 -20.96 -10.93 -39.62
N VAL A 1047 -22.04 -10.65 -40.35
CA VAL A 1047 -21.96 -10.32 -41.79
C VAL A 1047 -21.23 -9.01 -42.01
N MET A 1048 -21.52 -7.96 -41.24
CA MET A 1048 -20.83 -6.68 -41.39
C MET A 1048 -19.38 -6.72 -40.91
N THR A 1049 -19.07 -7.44 -39.84
CA THR A 1049 -17.66 -7.66 -39.44
C THR A 1049 -16.88 -8.34 -40.55
N LEU A 1050 -17.44 -9.36 -41.21
CA LEU A 1050 -16.79 -10.04 -42.34
C LEU A 1050 -16.58 -9.08 -43.52
N ILE A 1051 -17.62 -8.37 -43.95
CA ILE A 1051 -17.55 -7.45 -45.11
C ILE A 1051 -16.55 -6.31 -44.86
N VAL A 1052 -16.65 -5.63 -43.71
CA VAL A 1052 -15.80 -4.46 -43.39
C VAL A 1052 -14.36 -4.90 -43.12
N SER A 1053 -14.14 -5.96 -42.34
CA SER A 1053 -12.77 -6.47 -42.10
C SER A 1053 -12.11 -7.00 -43.37
N LEU A 1054 -12.86 -7.62 -44.29
CA LEU A 1054 -12.32 -8.05 -45.59
C LEU A 1054 -11.96 -6.85 -46.48
N ALA A 1055 -12.78 -5.80 -46.50
CA ALA A 1055 -12.48 -4.56 -47.24
C ALA A 1055 -11.19 -3.89 -46.71
N VAL A 1056 -11.05 -3.72 -45.39
CA VAL A 1056 -9.84 -3.17 -44.75
C VAL A 1056 -8.62 -4.06 -44.99
N GLY A 1057 -8.78 -5.39 -44.92
CA GLY A 1057 -7.73 -6.36 -45.22
C GLY A 1057 -7.24 -6.29 -46.68
N VAL A 1058 -8.15 -6.15 -47.64
CA VAL A 1058 -7.82 -5.96 -49.07
C VAL A 1058 -7.11 -4.63 -49.31
N ILE A 1059 -7.50 -3.55 -48.64
CA ILE A 1059 -6.80 -2.25 -48.69
C ILE A 1059 -5.38 -2.40 -48.12
N GLY A 1060 -5.23 -3.04 -46.97
CA GLY A 1060 -3.93 -3.34 -46.35
C GLY A 1060 -3.02 -4.18 -47.25
N TRP A 1061 -3.59 -5.17 -47.95
CA TRP A 1061 -2.89 -6.03 -48.91
C TRP A 1061 -2.47 -5.28 -50.18
N LEU A 1062 -3.34 -4.46 -50.78
CA LEU A 1062 -3.02 -3.59 -51.92
C LEU A 1062 -1.87 -2.62 -51.58
N LEU A 1063 -1.87 -2.08 -50.37
CA LEU A 1063 -0.83 -1.18 -49.89
C LEU A 1063 0.50 -1.89 -49.57
N LEU A 1064 0.60 -3.22 -49.52
CA LEU A 1064 1.87 -3.91 -49.19
C LEU A 1064 3.07 -3.43 -50.02
N LYS A 1065 2.85 -3.15 -51.31
CA LYS A 1065 3.88 -2.74 -52.28
C LYS A 1065 4.23 -1.25 -52.29
N THR A 1066 3.56 -0.39 -51.51
CA THR A 1066 3.84 1.05 -51.46
C THR A 1066 4.88 1.42 -50.39
N SER A 1067 5.43 2.63 -50.49
CA SER A 1067 6.35 3.20 -49.49
C SER A 1067 5.68 3.34 -48.10
N TRP A 1068 6.49 3.46 -47.05
CA TRP A 1068 5.99 3.70 -45.70
C TRP A 1068 5.25 5.04 -45.58
N GLU A 1069 5.75 6.06 -46.28
CA GLU A 1069 5.12 7.38 -46.40
C GLU A 1069 3.70 7.28 -46.99
N ASN A 1070 3.52 6.50 -48.07
CA ASN A 1070 2.19 6.31 -48.68
C ASN A 1070 1.24 5.52 -47.78
N LYS A 1071 1.76 4.56 -46.99
CA LYS A 1071 0.98 3.82 -45.98
C LYS A 1071 0.49 4.75 -44.87
N LEU A 1072 1.38 5.57 -44.33
CA LEU A 1072 1.07 6.54 -43.29
C LEU A 1072 0.12 7.65 -43.80
N GLY A 1073 0.35 8.16 -45.01
CA GLY A 1073 -0.53 9.14 -45.65
C GLY A 1073 -1.95 8.62 -45.89
N MET A 1074 -2.09 7.37 -46.37
CA MET A 1074 -3.41 6.74 -46.51
C MET A 1074 -4.10 6.49 -45.18
N LEU A 1075 -3.36 6.13 -44.12
CA LEU A 1075 -3.92 6.03 -42.76
C LEU A 1075 -4.37 7.39 -42.22
N LEU A 1076 -3.60 8.47 -42.43
CA LEU A 1076 -3.98 9.82 -42.01
C LEU A 1076 -5.21 10.33 -42.77
N ILE A 1077 -5.33 10.04 -44.07
CA ILE A 1077 -6.54 10.35 -44.85
C ILE A 1077 -7.76 9.56 -44.34
N ALA A 1078 -7.59 8.27 -44.06
CA ALA A 1078 -8.66 7.44 -43.49
C ALA A 1078 -9.08 7.91 -42.08
N LEU A 1079 -8.13 8.28 -41.23
CA LEU A 1079 -8.37 8.83 -39.89
C LEU A 1079 -9.07 10.20 -39.96
N PHE A 1080 -8.69 11.06 -40.91
CA PHE A 1080 -9.35 12.35 -41.14
C PHE A 1080 -10.79 12.18 -41.66
N ALA A 1081 -11.02 11.25 -42.59
CA ALA A 1081 -12.37 10.92 -43.07
C ALA A 1081 -13.24 10.30 -41.95
N ALA A 1082 -12.67 9.43 -41.12
CA ALA A 1082 -13.33 8.88 -39.93
C ALA A 1082 -13.70 9.98 -38.93
N ALA A 1083 -12.77 10.90 -38.63
CA ALA A 1083 -13.03 12.03 -37.74
C ALA A 1083 -14.11 12.98 -38.29
N LEU A 1084 -14.14 13.21 -39.61
CA LEU A 1084 -15.18 14.03 -40.24
C LEU A 1084 -16.56 13.34 -40.18
N TYR A 1085 -16.63 12.04 -40.42
CA TYR A 1085 -17.87 11.25 -40.33
C TYR A 1085 -18.37 11.14 -38.88
N GLY A 1086 -17.47 11.00 -37.90
CA GLY A 1086 -17.80 10.95 -36.47
C GLY A 1086 -18.36 12.26 -35.90
N ILE A 1087 -18.25 13.38 -36.62
CA ILE A 1087 -18.93 14.64 -36.28
C ILE A 1087 -20.41 14.61 -36.70
N SER A 1088 -20.76 13.88 -37.78
CA SER A 1088 -22.14 13.68 -38.23
C SER A 1088 -22.84 12.49 -37.58
N ASP A 1089 -22.13 11.39 -37.36
CA ASP A 1089 -22.66 10.17 -36.72
C ASP A 1089 -21.53 9.42 -36.00
N SER A 1090 -21.40 9.70 -34.69
CA SER A 1090 -20.34 9.09 -33.87
C SER A 1090 -20.60 7.61 -33.55
N HIS A 1091 -21.86 7.16 -33.58
CA HIS A 1091 -22.26 5.80 -33.26
C HIS A 1091 -22.13 4.87 -34.46
N ALA A 1092 -22.52 5.31 -35.67
CA ALA A 1092 -22.21 4.56 -36.88
C ALA A 1092 -20.69 4.45 -37.12
N LEU A 1093 -19.90 5.45 -36.71
CA LEU A 1093 -18.45 5.34 -36.71
C LEU A 1093 -17.94 4.27 -35.72
N SER A 1094 -18.44 4.22 -34.48
CA SER A 1094 -17.99 3.24 -33.49
C SER A 1094 -18.32 1.80 -33.92
N GLN A 1095 -19.54 1.56 -34.42
CA GLN A 1095 -19.95 0.25 -34.95
C GLN A 1095 -19.17 -0.14 -36.21
N GLY A 1096 -18.86 0.83 -37.08
CA GLY A 1096 -18.00 0.63 -38.24
C GLY A 1096 -16.56 0.25 -37.87
N LEU A 1097 -16.00 0.88 -36.84
CA LEU A 1097 -14.65 0.60 -36.34
C LEU A 1097 -14.57 -0.77 -35.64
N TYR A 1098 -15.59 -1.13 -34.87
CA TYR A 1098 -15.73 -2.47 -34.26
C TYR A 1098 -15.80 -3.56 -35.35
N ALA A 1099 -16.63 -3.37 -36.38
CA ALA A 1099 -16.71 -4.28 -37.53
C ALA A 1099 -15.40 -4.38 -38.34
N ALA A 1100 -14.56 -3.34 -38.31
CA ALA A 1100 -13.25 -3.31 -38.95
C ALA A 1100 -12.12 -4.00 -38.15
N ARG A 1101 -12.33 -4.36 -36.87
CA ARG A 1101 -11.23 -4.73 -35.94
C ARG A 1101 -10.31 -5.83 -36.45
N PHE A 1102 -10.86 -6.93 -36.97
CA PHE A 1102 -10.06 -8.05 -37.49
C PHE A 1102 -9.34 -7.69 -38.79
N GLY A 1103 -9.94 -6.84 -39.63
CA GLY A 1103 -9.31 -6.29 -40.82
C GLY A 1103 -8.14 -5.36 -40.50
N MET A 1104 -8.27 -4.54 -39.46
CA MET A 1104 -7.18 -3.68 -38.96
C MET A 1104 -6.04 -4.51 -38.37
N MET A 1105 -6.33 -5.54 -37.56
CA MET A 1105 -5.32 -6.47 -37.06
C MET A 1105 -4.60 -7.21 -38.21
N LEU A 1106 -5.34 -7.65 -39.22
CA LEU A 1106 -4.77 -8.32 -40.41
C LEU A 1106 -3.91 -7.37 -41.26
N LEU A 1107 -4.32 -6.10 -41.42
CA LEU A 1107 -3.55 -5.05 -42.09
C LEU A 1107 -2.22 -4.79 -41.36
N ILE A 1108 -2.26 -4.60 -40.04
CA ILE A 1108 -1.08 -4.37 -39.20
C ILE A 1108 -0.15 -5.59 -39.25
N GLY A 1109 -0.69 -6.81 -39.08
CA GLY A 1109 0.07 -8.06 -39.15
C GLY A 1109 0.75 -8.26 -40.50
N LEU A 1110 0.04 -8.03 -41.61
CA LEU A 1110 0.62 -8.09 -42.97
C LEU A 1110 1.77 -7.11 -43.15
N TRP A 1111 1.68 -5.90 -42.60
CA TRP A 1111 2.73 -4.89 -42.73
C TRP A 1111 3.95 -5.21 -41.86
N ILE A 1112 3.75 -5.70 -40.62
CA ILE A 1112 4.83 -6.17 -39.73
C ILE A 1112 5.57 -7.37 -40.37
N ILE A 1113 4.84 -8.36 -40.88
CA ILE A 1113 5.43 -9.54 -41.56
C ILE A 1113 6.25 -9.11 -42.78
N ASN A 1114 5.73 -8.20 -43.61
CA ASN A 1114 6.44 -7.65 -44.76
C ASN A 1114 7.73 -6.88 -44.34
N TRP A 1115 7.66 -6.10 -43.26
CA TRP A 1115 8.82 -5.39 -42.70
C TRP A 1115 9.91 -6.35 -42.21
N ILE A 1116 9.53 -7.41 -41.47
CA ILE A 1116 10.44 -8.48 -41.02
C ILE A 1116 11.10 -9.18 -42.20
N PHE A 1117 10.35 -9.53 -43.26
CA PHE A 1117 10.93 -10.14 -44.47
C PHE A 1117 11.88 -9.20 -45.23
N GLN A 1118 11.67 -7.88 -45.20
CA GLN A 1118 12.60 -6.91 -45.76
C GLN A 1118 13.89 -6.81 -44.91
N LEU A 1119 13.77 -6.82 -43.59
CA LEU A 1119 14.88 -6.86 -42.64
C LEU A 1119 15.78 -8.10 -42.85
N ILE A 1120 15.17 -9.29 -42.95
CA ILE A 1120 15.89 -10.56 -43.20
C ILE A 1120 16.63 -10.53 -44.54
N ARG A 1121 16.02 -9.98 -45.60
CA ARG A 1121 16.68 -9.80 -46.91
C ARG A 1121 17.82 -8.79 -46.86
N GLY A 1122 17.70 -7.74 -46.05
CA GLY A 1122 18.78 -6.78 -45.79
C GLY A 1122 19.98 -7.46 -45.12
N VAL A 1123 19.76 -8.28 -44.10
CA VAL A 1123 20.86 -9.03 -43.44
C VAL A 1123 21.57 -9.98 -44.42
N GLN A 1124 20.82 -10.65 -45.31
CA GLN A 1124 21.41 -11.54 -46.31
C GLN A 1124 22.30 -10.82 -47.34
N SER A 1125 22.03 -9.57 -47.72
CA SER A 1125 22.90 -8.83 -48.65
C SER A 1125 24.21 -8.36 -47.99
N THR A 1126 24.17 -8.03 -46.69
CA THR A 1126 25.38 -7.66 -45.93
C THR A 1126 26.38 -8.83 -45.86
N PHE A 1127 25.91 -10.05 -45.56
CA PHE A 1127 26.77 -11.23 -45.50
C PHE A 1127 27.36 -11.66 -46.86
N ALA A 1128 26.65 -11.41 -47.98
CA ALA A 1128 27.17 -11.67 -49.31
C ALA A 1128 28.35 -10.77 -49.70
N THR A 1129 28.44 -9.57 -49.12
CA THR A 1129 29.41 -8.53 -49.52
C THR A 1129 30.76 -8.67 -48.82
N ALA A 1130 30.82 -9.35 -47.66
CA ALA A 1130 32.04 -9.52 -46.87
C ALA A 1130 33.04 -10.58 -47.43
N GLY A 1131 32.61 -11.43 -48.37
CA GLY A 1131 33.41 -12.56 -48.87
C GLY A 1131 34.35 -12.27 -50.05
N ALA A 1132 34.37 -11.05 -50.59
CA ALA A 1132 34.91 -10.76 -51.93
C ALA A 1132 36.00 -9.66 -51.97
N SER A 1133 36.98 -9.73 -51.05
CA SER A 1133 38.11 -8.77 -51.01
C SER A 1133 39.47 -9.48 -50.84
N ALA A 1134 39.89 -10.25 -51.85
CA ALA A 1134 41.25 -10.77 -51.94
C ALA A 1134 41.73 -10.96 -53.39
N THR A 1135 42.97 -10.54 -53.66
CA THR A 1135 43.84 -10.94 -54.80
C THR A 1135 43.84 -10.08 -56.08
N THR A 1136 45.07 -9.77 -56.55
CA THR A 1136 45.52 -9.33 -57.90
C THR A 1136 45.10 -7.96 -58.48
N ALA A 1137 45.98 -6.97 -58.25
CA ALA A 1137 46.93 -6.38 -59.23
C ALA A 1137 46.46 -5.78 -60.58
N SER A 1138 47.03 -4.60 -60.89
CA SER A 1138 46.83 -3.75 -62.08
C SER A 1138 47.49 -4.28 -63.38
N PRO A 1139 47.29 -3.60 -64.54
CA PRO A 1139 48.31 -2.62 -64.96
C PRO A 1139 47.84 -1.37 -65.77
N ILE A 1140 48.36 -0.19 -65.34
CA ILE A 1140 49.11 0.80 -66.16
C ILE A 1140 48.37 1.70 -67.22
N ASN A 1141 48.57 3.03 -67.06
CA ASN A 1141 48.51 4.15 -68.03
C ASN A 1141 47.14 4.62 -68.61
N THR A 1142 46.90 5.91 -68.92
CA THR A 1142 47.72 7.15 -68.77
C THR A 1142 46.86 8.43 -68.70
N ASP A 1143 47.41 9.45 -68.03
CA ASP A 1143 47.36 10.90 -68.31
C ASP A 1143 46.06 11.73 -68.44
N SER A 1144 46.02 12.75 -67.57
CA SER A 1144 45.91 14.19 -67.87
C SER A 1144 44.62 14.98 -67.57
N SER A 1145 44.83 16.11 -66.85
CA SER A 1145 44.18 17.44 -66.86
C SER A 1145 42.68 17.60 -67.21
N GLY A 1146 41.90 18.44 -66.50
CA GLY A 1146 42.24 19.29 -65.35
C GLY A 1146 41.25 20.47 -65.15
N SER A 1147 41.52 21.30 -64.13
CA SER A 1147 40.98 22.67 -63.89
C SER A 1147 39.46 22.96 -63.97
N SER A 1148 38.83 23.17 -62.80
CA SER A 1148 38.60 24.52 -62.19
C SER A 1148 38.13 25.73 -63.04
N PRO A 1149 37.40 26.73 -62.48
CA PRO A 1149 36.60 26.78 -61.23
C PRO A 1149 35.27 27.64 -61.38
N PRO A 1150 34.84 28.68 -60.57
CA PRO A 1150 33.40 28.89 -60.29
C PRO A 1150 32.84 30.35 -60.44
N THR A 1151 31.55 30.55 -60.10
CA THR A 1151 30.87 31.84 -59.80
C THR A 1151 29.63 31.45 -58.93
N ALA A 1152 29.33 31.99 -57.74
CA ALA A 1152 28.84 33.34 -57.36
C ALA A 1152 27.50 33.73 -58.07
N GLU A 1153 26.52 34.43 -57.48
CA GLU A 1153 26.45 35.19 -56.21
C GLU A 1153 24.98 35.40 -55.73
N ARG A 1154 24.78 35.84 -54.46
CA ARG A 1154 23.72 36.75 -53.93
C ARG A 1154 22.21 36.55 -54.21
N GLN A 1155 21.43 36.43 -53.12
CA GLN A 1155 20.42 37.39 -52.58
C GLN A 1155 19.56 36.65 -51.52
N ASP A 1156 19.61 37.01 -50.23
CA ASP A 1156 19.01 38.18 -49.53
C ASP A 1156 17.54 37.97 -49.11
N THR A 1157 17.38 37.68 -47.82
CA THR A 1157 16.22 37.96 -46.92
C THR A 1157 14.78 37.83 -47.43
N ASN A 1158 14.02 36.90 -46.83
CA ASN A 1158 13.13 37.25 -45.71
C ASN A 1158 12.90 36.05 -44.78
#